data_AF-A0A3D8RV91-F1
#
_entry.id   AF-A0A3D8RV91-F1
#
_cell.length_a   1.000
_cell.length_b   1.000
_cell.length_c   1.000
_cell.angle_alpha   90.00
_cell.angle_beta   90.00
_cell.angle_gamma   90.00
#
_symmetry.space_group_name_H-M   'P 1'
#
loop_
_entity.id
_entity.type
_entity.pdbx_description
1 polymer ?
#
loop_
_entity_poly.entity_id
_entity_poly.type
_entity_poly.pdbx_seq_one_letter_code
_entity_poly.pdbx_strand_id
1 'polypeptide(L)'
;MEHFLHPPTSVYTIPRVPYVADQRYDGLPFLQYAQRRKVTFVNHPSPDYHPVPVRGRSTRPVPDAKEQAAFFQTWLVFGLLLEFFGDEVPPSDFEEDENQKVKKRKEDLDDLYKAFRYEEDGKSFLTTECLLFLVDCAFKEFQDQQVGIEQKRVRMRHLSYCIQYASQVHLGAVEDFNPLIKLSIGGIGEILMHFVGHCASELSIDTNPWGLWAKYFWDDEVRQGMAGLGWCPSEIEKCANTINSAHMAYFISRINKSLPERDHTACTRQRCAAGQIDMKSYAVEHTKEGCECKLLTIDNTPVIDILRKEDLVPVLKISGGDEDINDLKVEVVESASEAKYMAISHVWADGMGNPRSNSLYRCQLARLRNWIKAIPNFAPKHKGDGADNDEEYSVLVWLDTLCCPIGPPWAKAISLQKIQNVYRGAAGVLVLDSSLRPYPVGTMSALEVMARIFNSSWMRRLWTLQEAALAKALVFQFDKVVALNHIYAEVLKLWTSDVWYRGPVSAIMDEISFLRSFFYHEDYRRPQVNLSILDSALKHRSVTVPSDEPLCIGTLMSLDMSAITSVAEQSRMCQVWDLLIKSPCGVPSGIIFLPEARLDTPGLRWAPKSMLGFAARDGGQGGRSQDWKTPRAEAKTPFGLRVRFPGFRLHPPVYNDGLPRDAFAGSLRTRDGTVQALLEDFIYFRTPDDSLFKFFRADAEYECRIEGNDNERAWRIGMTHPLHHLASTGHCALLLRQIPTSEKTSEGKSQGVIVSTVEALTDGHVSPTDEKIDNVKEVAVRSEGLVIACGCGPEEKLVVKTIEQIAMQVRKHELTRKLCEIGDVENEEYKQIMGTLKQEMQSLMKSAQNTDPKLVDAINYMWPKGFLDDVWKKIANWYRQEMFLAQRLEDDQVWLVD
;
A
#
# COMPACT_ATOMS: atom_id res chain seq x y z
N MET A 1 11.29 5.20 27.35
CA MET A 1 11.29 5.83 26.01
C MET A 1 10.19 6.88 25.97
N GLU A 2 10.49 8.01 26.57
CA GLU A 2 9.61 9.12 26.95
C GLU A 2 9.24 9.98 25.74
N HIS A 3 10.05 9.93 24.68
CA HIS A 3 9.78 10.55 23.40
C HIS A 3 8.68 9.85 22.58
N PHE A 4 8.07 8.74 23.03
CA PHE A 4 6.90 8.20 22.35
C PHE A 4 5.62 8.92 22.83
N LEU A 5 4.82 9.41 21.89
CA LEU A 5 3.50 9.93 22.22
C LEU A 5 2.63 8.82 22.79
N HIS A 6 1.85 9.17 23.81
CA HIS A 6 0.95 8.26 24.48
C HIS A 6 -0.48 8.83 24.46
N PRO A 7 -1.50 8.06 24.04
CA PRO A 7 -2.88 8.51 24.12
C PRO A 7 -3.26 8.80 25.58
N PRO A 8 -3.81 9.98 25.92
CA PRO A 8 -4.25 10.28 27.29
C PRO A 8 -5.23 9.26 27.87
N THR A 9 -5.98 8.56 27.02
CA THR A 9 -6.96 7.54 27.41
C THR A 9 -6.39 6.13 27.56
N SER A 10 -5.09 5.94 27.32
CA SER A 10 -4.49 4.60 27.34
C SER A 10 -4.18 4.14 28.77
N VAL A 11 -4.32 2.84 28.99
CA VAL A 11 -4.07 2.16 30.28
C VAL A 11 -2.67 1.59 30.39
N TYR A 12 -1.87 1.67 29.32
CA TYR A 12 -0.54 1.07 29.27
C TYR A 12 0.53 2.07 29.67
N THR A 13 1.50 1.66 30.48
CA THR A 13 2.69 2.49 30.71
C THR A 13 3.65 2.38 29.53
N ILE A 14 4.45 3.42 29.30
CA ILE A 14 5.55 3.38 28.34
C ILE A 14 6.50 2.23 28.71
N PRO A 15 6.79 1.28 27.80
CA PRO A 15 7.63 0.14 28.11
C PRO A 15 9.07 0.59 28.33
N ARG A 16 9.73 -0.07 29.30
CA ARG A 16 11.15 0.12 29.59
C ARG A 16 11.97 -0.67 28.59
N VAL A 17 12.92 -0.01 27.94
CA VAL A 17 13.78 -0.66 26.93
C VAL A 17 15.06 -1.11 27.61
N PRO A 18 15.38 -2.42 27.62
CA PRO A 18 16.61 -2.91 28.22
C PRO A 18 17.82 -2.41 27.42
N TYR A 19 18.88 -2.01 28.12
CA TYR A 19 20.19 -1.75 27.53
C TYR A 19 21.03 -3.02 27.64
N VAL A 20 21.31 -3.66 26.50
CA VAL A 20 21.94 -4.98 26.40
C VAL A 20 23.31 -4.94 25.71
N ALA A 21 23.79 -3.76 25.32
CA ALA A 21 25.10 -3.64 24.71
C ALA A 21 26.22 -3.99 25.71
N ASP A 22 27.13 -4.85 25.25
CA ASP A 22 28.30 -5.32 25.98
C ASP A 22 29.53 -4.42 25.77
N GLN A 23 29.49 -3.55 24.76
CA GLN A 23 30.58 -2.67 24.37
C GLN A 23 30.08 -1.26 24.08
N ARG A 24 30.91 -0.27 24.43
CA ARG A 24 30.67 1.13 24.11
C ARG A 24 31.05 1.44 22.66
N TYR A 25 30.46 2.50 22.13
CA TYR A 25 30.79 3.03 20.81
C TYR A 25 32.22 3.58 20.82
N ASP A 26 32.94 3.49 19.70
CA ASP A 26 34.37 3.82 19.65
C ASP A 26 34.66 5.32 19.46
N GLY A 27 33.61 6.13 19.25
CA GLY A 27 33.71 7.58 19.04
C GLY A 27 34.18 7.99 17.65
N LEU A 28 34.45 7.02 16.76
CA LEU A 28 34.94 7.22 15.40
C LEU A 28 33.76 7.39 14.41
N PRO A 29 34.01 7.72 13.12
CA PRO A 29 32.94 8.01 12.16
C PRO A 29 31.86 6.92 12.07
N PHE A 30 30.59 7.33 12.07
CA PHE A 30 29.41 6.45 12.07
C PHE A 30 29.40 5.42 10.93
N LEU A 31 29.61 5.87 9.69
CA LEU A 31 29.45 5.05 8.47
C LEU A 31 30.47 3.90 8.36
N GLN A 32 31.58 3.96 9.10
CA GLN A 32 32.66 2.97 9.03
C GLN A 32 32.61 1.95 10.17
N TYR A 33 31.68 2.06 11.13
CA TYR A 33 31.66 1.24 12.34
C TYR A 33 31.56 -0.27 12.06
N ALA A 34 30.63 -0.70 11.20
CA ALA A 34 30.48 -2.11 10.85
C ALA A 34 31.76 -2.71 10.25
N GLN A 35 32.45 -1.94 9.39
CA GLN A 35 33.72 -2.35 8.81
C GLN A 35 34.81 -2.50 9.88
N ARG A 36 34.94 -1.53 10.80
CA ARG A 36 35.90 -1.60 11.91
C ARG A 36 35.65 -2.81 12.81
N ARG A 37 34.38 -3.16 13.00
CA ARG A 37 33.95 -4.32 13.79
C ARG A 37 33.94 -5.65 13.01
N LYS A 38 34.21 -5.62 11.71
CA LYS A 38 34.21 -6.79 10.80
C LYS A 38 32.87 -7.53 10.81
N VAL A 39 31.77 -6.80 10.98
CA VAL A 39 30.40 -7.31 10.93
C VAL A 39 29.81 -7.02 9.56
N THR A 40 29.25 -8.03 8.91
CA THR A 40 28.55 -7.89 7.62
C THR A 40 27.09 -8.25 7.83
N PHE A 41 26.17 -7.37 7.41
CA PHE A 41 24.74 -7.64 7.42
C PHE A 41 24.30 -8.22 6.06
N VAL A 42 23.42 -9.21 6.09
CA VAL A 42 23.02 -10.00 4.91
C VAL A 42 22.16 -9.19 3.93
N ASN A 43 21.50 -8.13 4.41
CA ASN A 43 20.81 -7.20 3.54
C ASN A 43 21.82 -6.17 3.01
N HIS A 44 22.32 -6.42 1.80
CA HIS A 44 23.09 -5.44 1.06
C HIS A 44 22.24 -4.16 0.91
N PRO A 45 22.67 -3.00 1.44
CA PRO A 45 22.09 -1.73 0.99
C PRO A 45 22.30 -1.64 -0.52
N SER A 46 21.30 -1.10 -1.24
CA SER A 46 21.44 -0.81 -2.67
C SER A 46 22.76 -0.07 -2.91
N PRO A 47 23.56 -0.44 -3.93
CA PRO A 47 24.82 0.24 -4.26
C PRO A 47 24.68 1.76 -4.44
N ASP A 48 23.47 2.25 -4.72
CA ASP A 48 23.15 3.66 -5.01
C ASP A 48 23.36 4.62 -3.82
N TYR A 49 23.49 4.10 -2.60
CA TYR A 49 23.55 4.92 -1.39
C TYR A 49 24.89 4.86 -0.64
N HIS A 50 25.91 4.18 -1.18
CA HIS A 50 27.22 4.11 -0.51
C HIS A 50 28.41 4.30 -1.47
N PRO A 51 29.27 5.32 -1.28
CA PRO A 51 30.50 5.50 -2.07
C PRO A 51 31.62 4.50 -1.71
N VAL A 52 31.44 3.68 -0.68
CA VAL A 52 32.41 2.62 -0.30
C VAL A 52 31.76 1.24 -0.45
N PRO A 53 32.27 0.34 -1.30
CA PRO A 53 31.78 -1.03 -1.35
C PRO A 53 31.91 -1.66 0.04
N VAL A 54 30.82 -2.16 0.64
CA VAL A 54 30.92 -3.15 1.73
C VAL A 54 31.37 -4.47 1.10
N ARG A 55 32.62 -4.49 0.61
CA ARG A 55 33.31 -5.68 0.14
C ARG A 55 34.03 -6.27 1.34
N GLY A 56 33.36 -7.20 1.99
CA GLY A 56 33.94 -8.02 3.04
C GLY A 56 33.06 -9.23 3.28
N ARG A 57 33.44 -10.38 2.71
CA ARG A 57 33.02 -11.68 3.26
C ARG A 57 33.57 -11.71 4.70
N SER A 58 32.72 -11.48 5.69
CA SER A 58 33.07 -11.86 7.05
C SER A 58 33.03 -13.39 7.10
N THR A 59 34.08 -14.00 7.63
CA THR A 59 34.14 -15.44 7.93
C THR A 59 33.32 -15.79 9.18
N ARG A 60 32.67 -14.81 9.82
CA ARG A 60 31.81 -15.02 10.98
C ARG A 60 30.37 -15.34 10.57
N PRO A 61 29.69 -16.24 11.28
CA PRO A 61 28.25 -16.40 11.15
C PRO A 61 27.52 -15.08 11.44
N VAL A 62 26.36 -14.90 10.83
CA VAL A 62 25.47 -13.75 11.10
C VAL A 62 25.23 -13.68 12.62
N PRO A 63 25.43 -12.51 13.26
CA PRO A 63 25.22 -12.40 14.70
C PRO A 63 23.79 -12.80 15.07
N ASP A 64 23.63 -13.48 16.20
CA ASP A 64 22.31 -13.86 16.70
C ASP A 64 21.50 -12.64 17.15
N ALA A 65 20.21 -12.84 17.50
CA ALA A 65 19.32 -11.73 17.87
C ALA A 65 19.85 -10.90 19.06
N LYS A 66 20.55 -11.51 20.03
CA LYS A 66 21.09 -10.80 21.20
C LYS A 66 22.34 -10.02 20.83
N GLU A 67 23.23 -10.62 20.06
CA GLU A 67 24.45 -9.96 19.55
C GLU A 67 24.07 -8.78 18.64
N GLN A 68 23.06 -8.94 17.77
CA GLN A 68 22.56 -7.83 16.95
C GLN A 68 21.94 -6.73 17.80
N ALA A 69 21.14 -7.06 18.82
CA ALA A 69 20.53 -6.06 19.69
C ALA A 69 21.57 -5.22 20.42
N ALA A 70 22.60 -5.86 20.99
CA ALA A 70 23.74 -5.20 21.59
C ALA A 70 24.46 -4.29 20.58
N PHE A 71 24.79 -4.83 19.41
CA PHE A 71 25.49 -4.11 18.36
C PHE A 71 24.70 -2.89 17.85
N PHE A 72 23.39 -3.05 17.64
CA PHE A 72 22.51 -1.99 17.15
C PHE A 72 22.33 -0.88 18.18
N GLN A 73 22.23 -1.20 19.48
CA GLN A 73 22.21 -0.16 20.51
C GLN A 73 23.52 0.62 20.54
N THR A 74 24.67 -0.05 20.48
CA THR A 74 25.97 0.64 20.43
C THR A 74 26.10 1.54 19.20
N TRP A 75 25.65 1.07 18.04
CA TRP A 75 25.86 1.76 16.78
C TRP A 75 24.72 2.72 16.40
N LEU A 76 23.50 2.21 16.26
CA LEU A 76 22.35 2.94 15.74
C LEU A 76 21.70 3.84 16.79
N VAL A 77 21.98 3.64 18.08
CA VAL A 77 21.60 4.63 19.13
C VAL A 77 22.78 5.55 19.38
N PHE A 78 23.83 5.08 20.07
CA PHE A 78 24.90 5.97 20.52
C PHE A 78 25.78 6.53 19.40
N GLY A 79 26.04 5.75 18.35
CA GLY A 79 26.77 6.24 17.18
C GLY A 79 25.99 7.33 16.43
N LEU A 80 24.68 7.15 16.21
CA LEU A 80 23.84 8.19 15.60
C LEU A 80 23.71 9.42 16.49
N LEU A 81 23.45 9.27 17.79
CA LEU A 81 23.36 10.41 18.71
C LEU A 81 24.66 11.22 18.72
N LEU A 82 25.82 10.56 18.75
CA LEU A 82 27.11 11.24 18.68
C LEU A 82 27.33 11.90 17.32
N GLU A 83 26.88 11.26 16.25
CA GLU A 83 26.98 11.85 14.91
C GLU A 83 26.16 13.12 14.78
N PHE A 84 25.03 13.25 15.48
CA PHE A 84 24.14 14.42 15.45
C PHE A 84 24.55 15.52 16.44
N PHE A 85 24.87 15.14 17.68
CA PHE A 85 25.01 16.08 18.80
C PHE A 85 26.44 16.25 19.31
N GLY A 86 27.39 15.42 18.86
CA GLY A 86 28.81 15.58 19.18
C GLY A 86 29.53 16.50 18.21
N ASP A 87 30.66 17.06 18.65
CA ASP A 87 31.46 17.99 17.84
C ASP A 87 31.88 17.42 16.48
N GLU A 88 31.80 18.26 15.43
CA GLU A 88 32.22 17.89 14.09
C GLU A 88 33.75 17.69 14.01
N VAL A 89 34.16 16.51 13.53
CA VAL A 89 35.57 16.16 13.35
C VAL A 89 35.81 15.82 11.88
N PRO A 90 36.68 16.56 11.18
CA PRO A 90 37.10 16.23 9.81
C PRO A 90 37.71 14.82 9.73
N PRO A 91 37.53 14.09 8.62
CA PRO A 91 38.13 12.76 8.43
C PRO A 91 39.65 12.70 8.69
N SER A 92 40.39 13.75 8.31
CA SER A 92 41.84 13.87 8.54
C SER A 92 42.23 13.86 10.02
N ASP A 93 41.38 14.39 10.89
CA ASP A 93 41.69 14.61 12.30
C ASP A 93 41.56 13.30 13.11
N PHE A 94 40.93 12.25 12.53
CA PHE A 94 40.81 10.93 13.15
C PHE A 94 42.09 10.06 13.05
N GLU A 95 43.05 10.46 12.22
CA GLU A 95 44.34 9.74 12.09
C GLU A 95 45.36 10.12 13.17
N GLU A 96 45.09 11.19 13.93
CA GLU A 96 45.96 11.73 14.97
C GLU A 96 45.43 11.37 16.38
N ASP A 97 46.11 10.44 17.06
CA ASP A 97 45.70 9.91 18.39
C ASP A 97 45.56 10.99 19.49
N GLU A 98 46.25 12.13 19.37
CA GLU A 98 46.21 13.22 20.36
C GLU A 98 45.29 14.39 20.00
N ASN A 99 44.58 14.33 18.86
CA ASN A 99 43.78 15.44 18.38
C ASN A 99 42.71 15.89 19.41
N GLN A 100 42.70 17.18 19.72
CA GLN A 100 41.85 17.74 20.78
C GLN A 100 40.35 17.62 20.46
N LYS A 101 39.96 17.69 19.18
CA LYS A 101 38.56 17.50 18.77
C LYS A 101 38.11 16.06 18.92
N VAL A 102 38.99 15.09 18.62
CA VAL A 102 38.70 13.65 18.83
C VAL A 102 38.54 13.34 20.31
N LYS A 103 39.37 13.95 21.18
CA LYS A 103 39.21 13.85 22.65
C LYS A 103 37.87 14.42 23.09
N LYS A 104 37.52 15.62 22.63
CA LYS A 104 36.24 16.27 22.95
C LYS A 104 35.03 15.44 22.49
N ARG A 105 35.07 14.88 21.28
CA ARG A 105 34.04 13.96 20.77
C ARG A 105 33.87 12.70 21.63
N LYS A 106 34.94 12.20 22.25
CA LYS A 106 34.86 11.08 23.22
C LYS A 106 34.22 11.51 24.54
N GLU A 107 34.46 12.74 25.01
CA GLU A 107 33.78 13.31 26.17
C GLU A 107 32.27 13.48 25.91
N ASP A 108 31.90 13.98 24.74
CA ASP A 108 30.48 14.11 24.34
C ASP A 108 29.80 12.73 24.32
N LEU A 109 30.51 11.69 23.88
CA LEU A 109 30.02 10.32 23.95
C LEU A 109 29.80 9.87 25.40
N ASP A 110 30.72 10.19 26.32
CA ASP A 110 30.53 9.89 27.75
C ASP A 110 29.28 10.55 28.31
N ASP A 111 29.00 11.79 27.94
CA ASP A 111 27.81 12.51 28.39
C ASP A 111 26.53 11.94 27.77
N LEU A 112 26.55 11.52 26.50
CA LEU A 112 25.43 10.79 25.89
C LEU A 112 25.12 9.47 26.62
N TYR A 113 26.15 8.71 27.01
CA TYR A 113 25.94 7.49 27.80
C TYR A 113 25.33 7.78 29.17
N LYS A 114 25.72 8.86 29.85
CA LYS A 114 25.10 9.26 31.13
C LYS A 114 23.65 9.73 30.95
N ALA A 115 23.35 10.41 29.85
CA ALA A 115 22.02 10.96 29.58
C ALA A 115 21.00 9.93 29.08
N PHE A 116 21.43 8.92 28.32
CA PHE A 116 20.53 7.95 27.67
C PHE A 116 20.49 6.57 28.33
N ARG A 117 21.28 6.34 29.39
CA ARG A 117 21.29 5.09 30.15
C ARG A 117 21.06 5.37 31.63
N TYR A 118 20.25 4.54 32.25
CA TYR A 118 20.10 4.50 33.71
C TYR A 118 20.10 3.06 34.22
N GLU A 119 20.35 2.90 35.51
CA GLU A 119 20.31 1.62 36.20
C GLU A 119 19.21 1.63 37.26
N GLU A 120 18.46 0.53 37.34
CA GLU A 120 17.46 0.30 38.38
C GLU A 120 17.41 -1.21 38.68
N ASP A 121 17.37 -1.57 39.96
CA ASP A 121 17.33 -2.96 40.43
C ASP A 121 18.41 -3.87 39.81
N GLY A 122 19.62 -3.32 39.59
CA GLY A 122 20.75 -4.04 39.00
C GLY A 122 20.60 -4.34 37.51
N LYS A 123 19.62 -3.75 36.82
CA LYS A 123 19.43 -3.84 35.36
C LYS A 123 19.64 -2.48 34.71
N SER A 124 20.21 -2.47 33.51
CA SER A 124 20.41 -1.27 32.70
C SER A 124 19.29 -1.06 31.69
N PHE A 125 18.87 0.18 31.51
CA PHE A 125 17.80 0.57 30.60
C PHE A 125 18.18 1.81 29.79
N LEU A 126 17.56 1.94 28.62
CA LEU A 126 17.61 3.16 27.82
C LEU A 126 16.53 4.15 28.26
N THR A 127 16.88 5.43 28.25
CA THR A 127 15.99 6.58 28.43
C THR A 127 16.20 7.58 27.29
N THR A 128 15.20 8.41 27.05
CA THR A 128 15.18 9.45 26.01
C THR A 128 14.69 10.79 26.54
N GLU A 129 14.66 10.99 27.86
CA GLU A 129 14.22 12.24 28.49
C GLU A 129 14.93 13.47 27.93
N CYS A 130 16.22 13.36 27.60
CA CYS A 130 17.00 14.46 27.06
C CYS A 130 16.92 14.60 25.52
N LEU A 131 16.28 13.68 24.79
CA LEU A 131 16.36 13.64 23.33
C LEU A 131 15.77 14.90 22.68
N LEU A 132 14.55 15.28 23.06
CA LEU A 132 13.89 16.45 22.47
C LEU A 132 14.65 17.74 22.79
N PHE A 133 15.17 17.87 24.01
CA PHE A 133 16.02 19.00 24.40
C PHE A 133 17.28 19.10 23.54
N LEU A 134 17.95 17.98 23.26
CA LEU A 134 19.14 17.98 22.39
C LEU A 134 18.79 18.38 20.95
N VAL A 135 17.64 17.94 20.44
CA VAL A 135 17.16 18.35 19.11
C VAL A 135 16.86 19.85 19.06
N ASP A 136 16.25 20.41 20.10
CA ASP A 136 16.02 21.85 20.20
C ASP A 136 17.31 22.65 20.24
N CYS A 137 18.34 22.15 20.95
CA CYS A 137 19.68 22.75 20.92
C CYS A 137 20.29 22.69 19.52
N ALA A 138 20.20 21.53 18.83
CA ALA A 138 20.68 21.38 17.47
C ALA A 138 19.97 22.33 16.47
N PHE A 139 18.67 22.61 16.67
CA PHE A 139 17.98 23.63 15.87
C PHE A 139 18.52 25.03 16.09
N LYS A 140 18.85 25.40 17.34
CA LYS A 140 19.44 26.70 17.65
C LYS A 140 20.82 26.85 17.01
N GLU A 141 21.64 25.80 17.07
CA GLU A 141 22.95 25.75 16.40
C GLU A 141 22.80 25.86 14.88
N PHE A 142 21.83 25.13 14.29
CA PHE A 142 21.53 25.23 12.88
C PHE A 142 21.08 26.65 12.47
N GLN A 143 20.35 27.36 13.33
CA GLN A 143 19.92 28.73 13.09
C GLN A 143 21.03 29.78 13.27
N ASP A 144 22.19 29.40 13.83
CA ASP A 144 23.31 30.32 14.01
C ASP A 144 23.80 30.87 12.67
N GLN A 145 23.76 32.19 12.52
CA GLN A 145 24.16 32.88 11.29
C GLN A 145 25.68 32.90 11.08
N GLN A 146 26.48 32.57 12.10
CA GLN A 146 27.93 32.50 12.00
C GLN A 146 28.41 31.30 11.19
N VAL A 147 27.61 30.22 11.11
CA VAL A 147 27.93 29.02 10.33
C VAL A 147 27.55 29.25 8.86
N GLY A 148 28.52 29.06 7.96
CA GLY A 148 28.30 29.25 6.51
C GLY A 148 27.25 28.31 5.93
N ILE A 149 26.42 28.82 5.00
CA ILE A 149 25.31 28.05 4.38
C ILE A 149 25.80 26.74 3.74
N GLU A 150 26.95 26.75 3.05
CA GLU A 150 27.46 25.53 2.41
C GLU A 150 27.94 24.49 3.44
N GLN A 151 28.49 24.93 4.57
CA GLN A 151 28.83 24.02 5.67
C GLN A 151 27.57 23.34 6.22
N LYS A 152 26.49 24.10 6.44
CA LYS A 152 25.20 23.54 6.86
C LYS A 152 24.66 22.53 5.83
N ARG A 153 24.79 22.82 4.53
CA ARG A 153 24.38 21.89 3.46
C ARG A 153 25.18 20.59 3.46
N VAL A 154 26.50 20.68 3.59
CA VAL A 154 27.37 19.50 3.68
C VAL A 154 26.99 18.65 4.89
N ARG A 155 26.77 19.29 6.04
CA ARG A 155 26.35 18.62 7.28
C ARG A 155 25.00 17.91 7.13
N MET A 156 23.99 18.60 6.59
CA MET A 156 22.65 18.00 6.41
C MET A 156 22.65 16.85 5.40
N ARG A 157 23.45 16.93 4.32
CA ARG A 157 23.63 15.80 3.39
C ARG A 157 24.24 14.60 4.11
N HIS A 158 25.32 14.80 4.87
CA HIS A 158 25.97 13.75 5.64
C HIS A 158 25.02 13.08 6.65
N LEU A 159 24.29 13.87 7.44
CA LEU A 159 23.31 13.34 8.40
C LEU A 159 22.18 12.59 7.70
N SER A 160 21.70 13.09 6.55
CA SER A 160 20.70 12.39 5.73
C SER A 160 21.20 11.02 5.28
N TYR A 161 22.46 10.90 4.86
CA TYR A 161 23.06 9.60 4.53
C TYR A 161 23.16 8.68 5.75
N CYS A 162 23.55 9.20 6.91
CA CYS A 162 23.63 8.42 8.15
C CYS A 162 22.26 7.85 8.54
N ILE A 163 21.18 8.65 8.44
CA ILE A 163 19.80 8.22 8.68
C ILE A 163 19.38 7.12 7.72
N GLN A 164 19.57 7.33 6.42
CA GLN A 164 19.17 6.36 5.39
C GLN A 164 19.89 5.02 5.59
N TYR A 165 21.20 5.09 5.84
CA TYR A 165 22.03 3.93 6.10
C TYR A 165 21.61 3.20 7.39
N ALA A 166 21.38 3.93 8.48
CA ALA A 166 20.89 3.38 9.74
C ALA A 166 19.53 2.69 9.56
N SER A 167 18.62 3.28 8.78
CA SER A 167 17.32 2.68 8.47
C SER A 167 17.48 1.35 7.74
N GLN A 168 18.38 1.26 6.75
CA GLN A 168 18.63 0.00 6.04
C GLN A 168 19.20 -1.09 6.96
N VAL A 169 20.13 -0.74 7.85
CA VAL A 169 20.67 -1.68 8.83
C VAL A 169 19.58 -2.14 9.80
N HIS A 170 18.76 -1.21 10.30
CA HIS A 170 17.61 -1.49 11.17
C HIS A 170 16.60 -2.45 10.53
N LEU A 171 16.33 -2.30 9.24
CA LEU A 171 15.48 -3.22 8.46
C LEU A 171 16.08 -4.62 8.33
N GLY A 172 17.40 -4.74 8.40
CA GLY A 172 18.14 -6.01 8.32
C GLY A 172 18.22 -6.81 9.61
N ALA A 173 17.52 -6.40 10.67
CA ALA A 173 17.41 -7.18 11.90
C ALA A 173 16.82 -8.57 11.64
N VAL A 174 17.34 -9.60 12.33
CA VAL A 174 16.81 -10.98 12.28
C VAL A 174 15.38 -11.09 12.82
N GLU A 175 14.68 -12.18 12.48
CA GLU A 175 13.28 -12.41 12.86
C GLU A 175 13.06 -12.37 14.38
N ASP A 176 13.92 -13.02 15.16
CA ASP A 176 13.82 -13.07 16.64
C ASP A 176 14.40 -11.82 17.35
N PHE A 177 14.62 -10.72 16.63
CA PHE A 177 15.17 -9.49 17.21
C PHE A 177 14.19 -8.87 18.21
N ASN A 178 14.70 -8.36 19.34
CA ASN A 178 13.85 -7.80 20.39
C ASN A 178 13.00 -6.60 19.89
N PRO A 179 11.65 -6.69 19.92
CA PRO A 179 10.78 -5.69 19.31
C PRO A 179 10.82 -4.34 20.03
N LEU A 180 11.01 -4.32 21.36
CA LEU A 180 11.14 -3.09 22.13
C LEU A 180 12.43 -2.33 21.78
N ILE A 181 13.55 -3.04 21.63
CA ILE A 181 14.81 -2.43 21.19
C ILE A 181 14.66 -1.91 19.74
N LYS A 182 14.02 -2.68 18.87
CA LYS A 182 13.80 -2.29 17.47
C LYS A 182 12.95 -1.02 17.36
N LEU A 183 11.85 -0.97 18.11
CA LEU A 183 11.00 0.21 18.21
C LEU A 183 11.77 1.41 18.79
N SER A 184 12.62 1.20 19.79
CA SER A 184 13.41 2.27 20.41
C SER A 184 14.36 2.94 19.41
N ILE A 185 15.04 2.15 18.58
CA ILE A 185 15.94 2.65 17.52
C ILE A 185 15.12 3.36 16.44
N GLY A 186 13.97 2.79 16.06
CA GLY A 186 13.06 3.39 15.08
C GLY A 186 12.53 4.76 15.50
N GLY A 187 12.10 4.91 16.76
CA GLY A 187 11.63 6.18 17.32
C GLY A 187 12.72 7.26 17.31
N ILE A 188 13.93 6.93 17.78
CA ILE A 188 15.07 7.86 17.74
C ILE A 188 15.40 8.24 16.29
N GLY A 189 15.53 7.24 15.40
CA GLY A 189 15.83 7.44 13.98
C GLY A 189 14.82 8.34 13.27
N GLU A 190 13.54 8.20 13.58
CA GLU A 190 12.47 9.03 13.01
C GLU A 190 12.53 10.50 13.50
N ILE A 191 12.78 10.76 14.78
CA ILE A 191 12.95 12.14 15.28
C ILE A 191 14.12 12.83 14.57
N LEU A 192 15.26 12.13 14.51
CA LEU A 192 16.46 12.65 13.84
C LEU A 192 16.22 12.86 12.33
N MET A 193 15.46 11.98 11.69
CA MET A 193 15.04 12.13 10.30
C MET A 193 14.21 13.40 10.08
N HIS A 194 13.24 13.68 10.96
CA HIS A 194 12.42 14.89 10.87
C HIS A 194 13.21 16.18 11.13
N PHE A 195 14.20 16.13 12.02
CA PHE A 195 15.15 17.23 12.22
C PHE A 195 15.91 17.55 10.91
N VAL A 196 16.56 16.55 10.30
CA VAL A 196 17.31 16.75 9.04
C VAL A 196 16.39 17.20 7.91
N GLY A 197 15.19 16.62 7.81
CA GLY A 197 14.23 16.99 6.78
C GLY A 197 13.81 18.46 6.87
N HIS A 198 13.67 18.99 8.09
CA HIS A 198 13.39 20.41 8.30
C HIS A 198 14.52 21.29 7.79
N CYS A 199 15.72 21.05 8.29
CA CYS A 199 16.91 21.83 7.96
C CYS A 199 17.24 21.75 6.46
N ALA A 200 17.09 20.58 5.85
CA ALA A 200 17.28 20.38 4.42
C ALA A 200 16.27 21.18 3.58
N SER A 201 15.01 21.22 4.01
CA SER A 201 13.97 22.03 3.35
C SER A 201 14.28 23.53 3.40
N GLU A 202 14.76 24.05 4.54
CA GLU A 202 15.13 25.48 4.65
C GLU A 202 16.35 25.84 3.78
N LEU A 203 17.26 24.89 3.57
CA LEU A 203 18.46 25.07 2.76
C LEU A 203 18.26 24.80 1.25
N SER A 204 17.05 24.40 0.85
CA SER A 204 16.70 23.95 -0.50
C SER A 204 17.61 22.82 -1.01
N ILE A 205 17.88 21.83 -0.16
CA ILE A 205 18.65 20.64 -0.55
C ILE A 205 17.70 19.64 -1.21
N ASP A 206 18.05 19.15 -2.39
CA ASP A 206 17.28 18.14 -3.15
C ASP A 206 17.35 16.72 -2.55
N THR A 207 17.69 16.59 -1.26
CA THR A 207 17.76 15.28 -0.58
C THR A 207 16.72 15.23 0.51
N ASN A 208 15.68 14.42 0.32
CA ASN A 208 14.71 14.13 1.37
C ASN A 208 15.21 12.94 2.20
N PRO A 209 15.54 13.10 3.49
CA PRO A 209 15.90 11.97 4.33
C PRO A 209 14.69 11.03 4.43
N TRP A 210 14.93 9.75 4.16
CA TRP A 210 13.89 8.72 4.20
C TRP A 210 14.34 7.54 5.06
N GLY A 211 13.37 6.88 5.70
CA GLY A 211 13.59 5.68 6.49
C GLY A 211 12.27 4.98 6.79
N LEU A 212 12.28 3.65 6.79
CA LEU A 212 11.12 2.82 7.08
C LEU A 212 11.13 2.36 8.54
N TRP A 213 11.09 3.33 9.46
CA TRP A 213 11.33 3.10 10.88
C TRP A 213 10.25 2.28 11.60
N ALA A 214 9.02 2.26 11.08
CA ALA A 214 7.93 1.42 11.60
C ALA A 214 7.86 0.02 10.97
N LYS A 215 8.71 -0.29 9.98
CA LYS A 215 8.63 -1.57 9.27
C LYS A 215 8.95 -2.71 10.25
N TYR A 216 8.05 -3.70 10.30
CA TYR A 216 7.99 -4.80 11.28
C TYR A 216 7.51 -4.44 12.70
N PHE A 217 7.06 -3.20 12.95
CA PHE A 217 6.36 -2.88 14.20
C PHE A 217 5.06 -3.69 14.35
N TRP A 218 4.36 -3.88 13.22
CA TRP A 218 3.13 -4.64 13.13
C TRP A 218 3.46 -6.14 13.12
N ASP A 219 3.94 -6.67 14.24
CA ASP A 219 4.09 -8.10 14.49
C ASP A 219 2.82 -8.71 15.10
N ASP A 220 2.81 -10.03 15.32
CA ASP A 220 1.63 -10.70 15.86
C ASP A 220 1.32 -10.32 17.31
N GLU A 221 2.32 -9.95 18.11
CA GLU A 221 2.12 -9.50 19.49
C GLU A 221 1.38 -8.16 19.51
N VAL A 222 1.80 -7.19 18.69
CA VAL A 222 1.11 -5.91 18.53
C VAL A 222 -0.30 -6.12 17.98
N ARG A 223 -0.48 -6.99 16.97
CA ARG A 223 -1.82 -7.30 16.44
C ARG A 223 -2.74 -7.89 17.50
N GLN A 224 -2.25 -8.86 18.29
CA GLN A 224 -3.01 -9.47 19.37
C GLN A 224 -3.34 -8.46 20.48
N GLY A 225 -2.38 -7.62 20.85
CA GLY A 225 -2.59 -6.55 21.84
C GLY A 225 -3.67 -5.57 21.39
N MET A 226 -3.65 -5.15 20.12
CA MET A 226 -4.69 -4.28 19.57
C MET A 226 -6.05 -4.96 19.49
N ALA A 227 -6.10 -6.24 19.10
CA ALA A 227 -7.35 -7.01 19.11
C ALA A 227 -7.95 -7.09 20.52
N GLY A 228 -7.12 -7.26 21.55
CA GLY A 228 -7.52 -7.18 22.96
C GLY A 228 -8.05 -5.81 23.39
N LEU A 229 -7.74 -4.75 22.64
CA LEU A 229 -8.27 -3.40 22.81
C LEU A 229 -9.49 -3.10 21.94
N GLY A 230 -10.12 -4.12 21.36
CA GLY A 230 -11.33 -4.00 20.55
C GLY A 230 -11.09 -3.61 19.09
N TRP A 231 -9.85 -3.69 18.60
CA TRP A 231 -9.56 -3.42 17.19
C TRP A 231 -9.98 -4.59 16.29
N CYS A 232 -10.58 -4.27 15.14
CA CYS A 232 -10.86 -5.27 14.11
C CYS A 232 -9.57 -5.66 13.36
N PRO A 233 -9.35 -6.96 13.04
CA PRO A 233 -8.19 -7.39 12.23
C PRO A 233 -7.99 -6.59 10.93
N SER A 234 -9.07 -6.24 10.24
CA SER A 234 -9.01 -5.43 9.01
C SER A 234 -8.67 -3.95 9.21
N GLU A 235 -8.87 -3.43 10.42
CA GLU A 235 -8.47 -2.07 10.80
C GLU A 235 -7.00 -2.04 11.19
N ILE A 236 -6.53 -3.05 11.90
CA ILE A 236 -5.10 -3.22 12.21
C ILE A 236 -4.30 -3.33 10.92
N GLU A 237 -4.78 -4.12 9.96
CA GLU A 237 -4.12 -4.28 8.67
C GLU A 237 -4.14 -2.97 7.85
N LYS A 238 -5.20 -2.14 7.94
CA LYS A 238 -5.17 -0.79 7.37
C LYS A 238 -4.02 0.02 7.98
N CYS A 239 -3.95 0.07 9.31
CA CYS A 239 -2.90 0.82 10.01
C CYS A 239 -1.50 0.32 9.61
N ALA A 240 -1.32 -0.99 9.50
CA ALA A 240 -0.07 -1.60 9.07
C ALA A 240 0.37 -1.20 7.66
N ASN A 241 -0.58 -0.96 6.76
CA ASN A 241 -0.31 -0.57 5.38
C ASN A 241 -0.23 0.94 5.16
N THR A 242 -0.83 1.76 6.04
CA THR A 242 -0.86 3.23 5.87
C THR A 242 0.10 3.97 6.79
N ILE A 243 0.49 3.39 7.93
CA ILE A 243 1.29 4.09 8.94
C ILE A 243 2.74 3.64 8.88
N ASN A 244 3.59 4.53 8.35
CA ASN A 244 5.05 4.35 8.29
C ASN A 244 5.80 5.03 9.45
N SER A 245 5.12 5.85 10.26
CA SER A 245 5.70 6.49 11.45
C SER A 245 5.69 5.54 12.64
N ALA A 246 6.86 5.28 13.24
CA ALA A 246 7.03 4.48 14.44
C ALA A 246 6.29 5.09 15.62
N HIS A 247 6.30 6.42 15.75
CA HIS A 247 5.56 7.13 16.80
C HIS A 247 4.06 6.99 16.63
N MET A 248 3.54 7.16 15.40
CA MET A 248 2.11 6.99 15.13
C MET A 248 1.67 5.54 15.30
N ALA A 249 2.48 4.59 14.85
CA ALA A 249 2.21 3.17 14.97
C ALA A 249 2.15 2.76 16.45
N TYR A 250 3.09 3.24 17.27
CA TYR A 250 3.02 3.06 18.71
C TYR A 250 1.77 3.73 19.30
N PHE A 251 1.52 5.01 19.01
CA PHE A 251 0.38 5.78 19.54
C PHE A 251 -0.95 5.08 19.26
N ILE A 252 -1.20 4.70 17.99
CA ILE A 252 -2.45 4.09 17.57
C ILE A 252 -2.64 2.68 18.17
N SER A 253 -1.55 1.92 18.34
CA SER A 253 -1.59 0.59 18.97
C SER A 253 -2.00 0.62 20.45
N ARG A 254 -2.04 1.81 21.06
CA ARG A 254 -2.39 2.04 22.46
C ARG A 254 -3.77 2.69 22.64
N ILE A 255 -4.47 3.01 21.54
CA ILE A 255 -5.84 3.54 21.59
C ILE A 255 -6.81 2.40 21.93
N ASN A 256 -7.61 2.59 22.97
CA ASN A 256 -8.68 1.68 23.34
C ASN A 256 -9.92 1.90 22.45
N LYS A 257 -10.39 0.83 21.79
CA LYS A 257 -11.57 0.75 20.93
C LYS A 257 -12.61 -0.28 21.41
N SER A 258 -12.53 -0.75 22.66
CA SER A 258 -13.43 -1.77 23.22
C SER A 258 -14.91 -1.39 23.25
N LEU A 259 -15.24 -0.10 23.17
CA LEU A 259 -16.60 0.40 23.16
C LEU A 259 -17.03 0.97 21.79
N PRO A 260 -18.29 0.70 21.36
CA PRO A 260 -19.18 -0.32 21.91
C PRO A 260 -18.62 -1.71 21.63
N GLU A 261 -18.96 -2.68 22.46
CA GLU A 261 -18.50 -4.05 22.27
C GLU A 261 -19.00 -4.61 20.94
N ARG A 262 -18.09 -5.16 20.14
CA ARG A 262 -18.38 -5.74 18.82
C ARG A 262 -17.61 -7.04 18.65
N ASP A 263 -18.29 -8.05 18.11
CA ASP A 263 -17.67 -9.33 17.81
C ASP A 263 -16.91 -9.26 16.47
N HIS A 264 -15.58 -9.36 16.54
CA HIS A 264 -14.68 -9.39 15.40
C HIS A 264 -14.13 -10.78 15.06
N THR A 265 -14.63 -11.85 15.68
CA THR A 265 -14.14 -13.23 15.46
C THR A 265 -14.27 -13.71 14.02
N ALA A 266 -15.31 -13.27 13.29
CA ALA A 266 -15.52 -13.60 11.87
C ALA A 266 -14.78 -12.65 10.89
N CYS A 267 -14.02 -11.67 11.38
CA CYS A 267 -13.32 -10.71 10.54
C CYS A 267 -11.98 -11.28 10.04
N THR A 268 -11.56 -10.90 8.84
CA THR A 268 -10.24 -11.21 8.28
C THR A 268 -9.36 -9.95 8.22
N ARG A 269 -8.07 -10.09 7.90
CA ARG A 269 -7.15 -8.96 7.67
C ARG A 269 -7.64 -8.06 6.51
N GLN A 270 -8.40 -8.60 5.57
CA GLN A 270 -8.88 -7.87 4.39
C GLN A 270 -10.31 -7.34 4.55
N ARG A 271 -11.12 -7.93 5.43
CA ARG A 271 -12.55 -7.60 5.53
C ARG A 271 -13.07 -7.63 6.97
N CYS A 272 -13.76 -6.55 7.35
CA CYS A 272 -14.62 -6.52 8.54
C CYS A 272 -15.97 -7.17 8.24
N ALA A 273 -16.30 -8.26 8.94
CA ALA A 273 -17.61 -8.90 8.91
C ALA A 273 -18.60 -8.24 9.89
N ALA A 274 -18.12 -7.72 11.02
CA ALA A 274 -18.94 -7.14 12.09
C ALA A 274 -19.79 -5.92 11.66
N GLY A 275 -19.32 -5.18 10.64
CA GLY A 275 -20.05 -4.03 10.09
C GLY A 275 -21.01 -4.37 8.95
N GLN A 276 -21.12 -5.65 8.55
CA GLN A 276 -21.99 -6.07 7.46
C GLN A 276 -23.39 -6.35 7.97
N ILE A 277 -24.38 -5.71 7.36
CA ILE A 277 -25.78 -5.85 7.74
C ILE A 277 -26.43 -6.87 6.81
N ASP A 278 -27.07 -7.89 7.39
CA ASP A 278 -28.05 -8.68 6.66
C ASP A 278 -29.38 -7.93 6.59
N MET A 279 -29.68 -7.40 5.39
CA MET A 279 -30.91 -6.63 5.15
C MET A 279 -32.19 -7.42 5.46
N LYS A 280 -32.14 -8.76 5.47
CA LYS A 280 -33.31 -9.60 5.78
C LYS A 280 -33.62 -9.63 7.27
N SER A 281 -32.60 -9.71 8.12
CA SER A 281 -32.72 -9.82 9.58
C SER A 281 -32.59 -8.49 10.32
N TYR A 282 -32.25 -7.41 9.63
CA TYR A 282 -32.08 -6.09 10.23
C TYR A 282 -33.35 -5.57 10.94
N ALA A 283 -33.18 -5.12 12.19
CA ALA A 283 -34.21 -4.48 13.00
C ALA A 283 -33.85 -3.02 13.29
N VAL A 284 -34.86 -2.15 13.24
CA VAL A 284 -34.72 -0.76 13.69
C VAL A 284 -34.64 -0.76 15.21
N GLU A 285 -33.80 0.10 15.80
CA GLU A 285 -33.57 0.10 17.25
C GLU A 285 -34.05 1.40 17.92
N HIS A 286 -34.42 1.29 19.20
CA HIS A 286 -34.62 2.45 20.06
C HIS A 286 -33.29 3.05 20.50
N THR A 287 -33.33 4.29 21.02
CA THR A 287 -32.11 4.95 21.52
C THR A 287 -31.59 4.39 22.86
N LYS A 288 -32.47 3.73 23.62
CA LYS A 288 -32.22 3.15 24.93
C LYS A 288 -33.06 1.88 25.07
N GLU A 289 -32.56 0.90 25.81
CA GLU A 289 -33.35 -0.26 26.23
C GLU A 289 -34.55 0.18 27.08
N GLY A 290 -35.68 -0.50 26.91
CA GLY A 290 -36.93 -0.20 27.63
C GLY A 290 -37.75 0.99 27.10
N CYS A 291 -37.35 1.61 25.99
CA CYS A 291 -38.18 2.63 25.34
C CYS A 291 -39.30 1.97 24.51
N GLU A 292 -40.54 2.43 24.69
CA GLU A 292 -41.72 1.89 24.00
C GLU A 292 -42.36 2.90 23.01
N CYS A 293 -41.61 3.92 22.58
CA CYS A 293 -42.16 4.94 21.70
C CYS A 293 -42.57 4.37 20.33
N LYS A 294 -43.62 4.92 19.72
CA LYS A 294 -44.13 4.39 18.44
C LYS A 294 -43.18 4.62 17.28
N LEU A 295 -43.23 3.72 16.30
CA LEU A 295 -42.62 3.89 14.99
C LEU A 295 -43.36 5.01 14.24
N LEU A 296 -42.61 5.98 13.72
CA LEU A 296 -43.13 7.07 12.90
C LEU A 296 -42.80 6.78 11.44
N THR A 297 -43.83 6.67 10.60
CA THR A 297 -43.72 6.42 9.16
C THR A 297 -43.95 7.70 8.38
N ILE A 298 -43.08 7.98 7.42
CA ILE A 298 -43.20 9.12 6.52
C ILE A 298 -44.15 8.78 5.37
N ASP A 299 -45.06 9.70 5.06
CA ASP A 299 -45.83 9.63 3.83
C ASP A 299 -44.90 9.88 2.64
N ASN A 300 -44.77 8.86 1.78
CA ASN A 300 -43.92 8.93 0.59
C ASN A 300 -44.52 9.79 -0.54
N THR A 301 -45.80 10.17 -0.48
CA THR A 301 -46.44 11.00 -1.50
C THR A 301 -45.71 12.34 -1.70
N PRO A 302 -45.54 13.18 -0.67
CA PRO A 302 -44.78 14.43 -0.79
C PRO A 302 -43.29 14.19 -1.12
N VAL A 303 -42.69 13.12 -0.62
CA VAL A 303 -41.29 12.75 -0.95
C VAL A 303 -41.15 12.53 -2.46
N ILE A 304 -42.03 11.74 -3.05
CA ILE A 304 -42.03 11.40 -4.47
C ILE A 304 -42.32 12.64 -5.33
N ASP A 305 -43.27 13.48 -4.92
CA ASP A 305 -43.61 14.69 -5.66
C ASP A 305 -42.46 15.71 -5.69
N ILE A 306 -41.73 15.86 -4.59
CA ILE A 306 -40.53 16.72 -4.55
C ILE A 306 -39.40 16.12 -5.41
N LEU A 307 -39.20 14.80 -5.36
CA LEU A 307 -38.19 14.13 -6.17
C LEU A 307 -38.40 14.32 -7.68
N ARG A 308 -39.64 14.55 -8.16
CA ARG A 308 -39.93 14.85 -9.57
C ARG A 308 -39.52 16.25 -10.03
N LYS A 309 -39.41 17.21 -9.11
CA LYS A 309 -39.07 18.62 -9.44
C LYS A 309 -37.57 18.75 -9.68
N GLU A 310 -37.13 19.53 -10.65
CA GLU A 310 -35.68 19.76 -10.86
C GLU A 310 -35.05 20.46 -9.64
N ASP A 311 -33.79 20.14 -9.35
CA ASP A 311 -32.96 20.73 -8.29
C ASP A 311 -33.47 20.72 -6.83
N LEU A 312 -34.64 20.13 -6.56
CA LEU A 312 -35.19 19.98 -5.22
C LEU A 312 -34.99 18.57 -4.65
N VAL A 313 -34.80 18.52 -3.32
CA VAL A 313 -34.73 17.29 -2.53
C VAL A 313 -35.68 17.38 -1.32
N PRO A 314 -36.29 16.25 -0.89
CA PRO A 314 -37.20 16.23 0.26
C PRO A 314 -36.43 16.34 1.58
N VAL A 315 -36.85 17.25 2.46
CA VAL A 315 -36.25 17.50 3.78
C VAL A 315 -37.31 17.31 4.86
N LEU A 316 -36.91 16.87 6.05
CA LEU A 316 -37.79 16.65 7.19
C LEU A 316 -37.73 17.85 8.12
N LYS A 317 -38.89 18.46 8.40
CA LYS A 317 -39.06 19.42 9.48
C LYS A 317 -39.50 18.67 10.73
N ILE A 318 -38.64 18.64 11.76
CA ILE A 318 -38.89 17.94 13.02
C ILE A 318 -39.16 18.97 14.11
N SER A 319 -40.34 18.90 14.74
CA SER A 319 -40.76 19.77 15.85
C SER A 319 -41.48 18.98 16.95
N GLY A 320 -41.76 19.63 18.08
CA GLY A 320 -42.44 19.02 19.23
C GLY A 320 -41.63 17.93 19.92
N GLY A 321 -42.18 17.29 20.95
CA GLY A 321 -41.54 16.18 21.63
C GLY A 321 -40.47 16.54 22.68
N ASP A 322 -40.50 17.77 23.21
CA ASP A 322 -39.64 18.19 24.33
C ASP A 322 -40.13 17.66 25.68
N GLU A 323 -41.44 17.61 25.91
CA GLU A 323 -42.08 17.06 27.13
C GLU A 323 -42.52 15.59 26.96
N ASP A 324 -43.33 15.29 25.93
CA ASP A 324 -43.72 13.92 25.56
C ASP A 324 -43.25 13.59 24.13
N ILE A 325 -42.42 12.56 23.99
CA ILE A 325 -41.87 12.10 22.71
C ILE A 325 -42.95 11.67 21.70
N ASN A 326 -44.15 11.34 22.18
CA ASN A 326 -45.29 11.01 21.32
C ASN A 326 -45.85 12.24 20.59
N ASP A 327 -45.57 13.45 21.07
CA ASP A 327 -45.98 14.71 20.44
C ASP A 327 -45.00 15.17 19.35
N LEU A 328 -43.93 14.42 19.11
CA LEU A 328 -42.98 14.71 18.03
C LEU A 328 -43.71 14.74 16.66
N LYS A 329 -43.54 15.80 15.89
CA LYS A 329 -44.11 15.97 14.55
C LYS A 329 -43.00 15.96 13.51
N VAL A 330 -43.29 15.35 12.36
CA VAL A 330 -42.38 15.32 11.21
C VAL A 330 -43.16 15.64 9.96
N GLU A 331 -42.75 16.71 9.27
CA GLU A 331 -43.34 17.16 8.01
C GLU A 331 -42.29 17.07 6.89
N VAL A 332 -42.70 16.61 5.71
CA VAL A 332 -41.84 16.61 4.51
C VAL A 332 -41.98 17.96 3.82
N VAL A 333 -40.87 18.68 3.67
CA VAL A 333 -40.80 20.00 3.04
C VAL A 333 -39.75 20.01 1.93
N GLU A 334 -39.85 21.00 1.05
CA GLU A 334 -38.88 21.21 -0.02
C GLU A 334 -37.57 21.81 0.50
N SER A 335 -36.44 21.44 -0.10
CA SER A 335 -35.16 22.11 0.08
C SER A 335 -35.19 23.51 -0.56
N ALA A 336 -35.83 24.49 0.07
CA ALA A 336 -35.84 25.87 -0.42
C ALA A 336 -34.44 26.50 -0.34
N SER A 337 -34.14 27.45 -1.24
CA SER A 337 -32.82 28.10 -1.37
C SER A 337 -32.31 28.78 -0.08
N GLU A 338 -33.23 29.18 0.81
CA GLU A 338 -32.92 29.83 2.09
C GLU A 338 -32.90 28.86 3.29
N ALA A 339 -33.38 27.62 3.10
CA ALA A 339 -33.56 26.66 4.18
C ALA A 339 -32.24 25.93 4.52
N LYS A 340 -31.62 26.30 5.64
CA LYS A 340 -30.43 25.62 6.18
C LYS A 340 -30.82 24.29 6.83
N TYR A 341 -30.72 23.19 6.10
CA TYR A 341 -30.90 21.84 6.64
C TYR A 341 -29.57 21.14 6.89
N MET A 342 -29.59 20.18 7.81
CA MET A 342 -28.48 19.28 8.10
C MET A 342 -28.73 17.93 7.45
N ALA A 343 -27.76 17.41 6.68
CA ALA A 343 -27.79 16.03 6.22
C ALA A 343 -27.17 15.12 7.29
N ILE A 344 -27.77 13.95 7.48
CA ILE A 344 -27.28 12.95 8.42
C ILE A 344 -26.56 11.85 7.66
N SER A 345 -25.30 11.64 8.02
CA SER A 345 -24.47 10.55 7.55
C SER A 345 -24.32 9.54 8.68
N HIS A 346 -24.80 8.31 8.49
CA HIS A 346 -24.88 7.32 9.56
C HIS A 346 -24.51 5.91 9.10
N VAL A 347 -24.03 5.10 10.04
CA VAL A 347 -23.79 3.68 9.81
C VAL A 347 -25.08 2.93 10.09
N TRP A 348 -25.71 2.36 9.05
CA TRP A 348 -26.96 1.60 9.20
C TRP A 348 -26.88 0.51 10.29
N ALA A 349 -25.69 -0.07 10.54
CA ALA A 349 -25.49 -1.12 11.54
C ALA A 349 -25.73 -0.62 12.97
N ASP A 350 -25.81 0.70 13.17
CA ASP A 350 -26.07 1.34 14.46
C ASP A 350 -27.58 1.59 14.71
N GLY A 351 -28.46 0.82 14.05
CA GLY A 351 -29.89 0.77 14.37
C GLY A 351 -30.79 1.87 13.78
N MET A 352 -30.26 2.71 12.88
CA MET A 352 -30.98 3.84 12.27
C MET A 352 -31.36 3.67 10.79
N GLY A 353 -31.06 2.53 10.18
CA GLY A 353 -31.54 2.14 8.85
C GLY A 353 -32.97 1.58 8.90
N ASN A 354 -33.60 1.37 7.75
CA ASN A 354 -34.83 0.58 7.64
C ASN A 354 -35.05 0.10 6.18
N PRO A 355 -34.83 -1.18 5.87
CA PRO A 355 -34.99 -1.69 4.50
C PRO A 355 -36.45 -1.94 4.10
N ARG A 356 -37.41 -1.88 5.03
CA ARG A 356 -38.80 -2.31 4.82
C ARG A 356 -39.80 -1.16 4.72
N SER A 357 -39.55 -0.05 5.41
CA SER A 357 -40.40 1.14 5.38
C SER A 357 -39.60 2.43 5.62
N ASN A 358 -40.07 3.56 5.10
CA ASN A 358 -39.51 4.88 5.42
C ASN A 358 -39.97 5.33 6.81
N SER A 359 -39.46 4.67 7.85
CA SER A 359 -39.93 4.87 9.23
C SER A 359 -38.84 4.62 10.28
N LEU A 360 -38.86 5.40 11.37
CA LEU A 360 -37.97 5.25 12.53
C LEU A 360 -38.72 5.49 13.83
N TYR A 361 -38.18 4.98 14.94
CA TYR A 361 -38.74 5.25 16.27
C TYR A 361 -38.62 6.73 16.64
N ARG A 362 -39.66 7.29 17.26
CA ARG A 362 -39.71 8.71 17.67
C ARG A 362 -38.50 9.13 18.51
N CYS A 363 -37.97 8.22 19.33
CA CYS A 363 -36.76 8.49 20.11
C CYS A 363 -35.51 8.77 19.26
N GLN A 364 -35.36 8.11 18.11
CA GLN A 364 -34.24 8.36 17.21
C GLN A 364 -34.32 9.77 16.62
N LEU A 365 -35.52 10.19 16.22
CA LEU A 365 -35.78 11.49 15.64
C LEU A 365 -35.66 12.63 16.67
N ALA A 366 -36.16 12.42 17.88
CA ALA A 366 -35.96 13.34 18.99
C ALA A 366 -34.47 13.52 19.33
N ARG A 367 -33.70 12.42 19.31
CA ARG A 367 -32.25 12.44 19.54
C ARG A 367 -31.51 13.23 18.45
N LEU A 368 -31.83 12.98 17.17
CA LEU A 368 -31.29 13.75 16.04
C LEU A 368 -31.56 15.25 16.20
N ARG A 369 -32.81 15.61 16.51
CA ARG A 369 -33.22 17.00 16.74
C ARG A 369 -32.37 17.65 17.84
N ASN A 370 -32.18 16.96 18.95
CA ASN A 370 -31.42 17.48 20.08
C ASN A 370 -29.93 17.66 19.74
N TRP A 371 -29.33 16.73 19.00
CA TRP A 371 -27.94 16.90 18.54
C TRP A 371 -27.79 18.10 17.60
N ILE A 372 -28.70 18.29 16.65
CA ILE A 372 -28.67 19.44 15.73
C ILE A 372 -28.88 20.76 16.50
N LYS A 373 -29.81 20.79 17.47
CA LYS A 373 -30.01 21.95 18.36
C LYS A 373 -28.72 22.35 19.10
N ALA A 374 -27.86 21.39 19.43
CA ALA A 374 -26.60 21.64 20.13
C ALA A 374 -25.47 22.17 19.23
N ILE A 375 -25.64 22.21 17.90
CA ILE A 375 -24.61 22.70 16.98
C ILE A 375 -24.63 24.24 16.94
N PRO A 376 -23.53 24.92 17.33
CA PRO A 376 -23.48 26.38 17.28
C PRO A 376 -23.69 26.90 15.86
N ASN A 377 -24.46 27.98 15.71
CA ASN A 377 -24.81 28.65 14.43
C ASN A 377 -25.69 27.85 13.45
N PHE A 378 -26.10 26.62 13.78
CA PHE A 378 -27.00 25.79 12.97
C PHE A 378 -28.43 25.69 13.53
N ALA A 379 -28.64 26.03 14.80
CA ALA A 379 -29.98 26.24 15.32
C ALA A 379 -30.66 27.38 14.54
N PRO A 380 -31.86 27.16 13.96
CA PRO A 380 -32.55 28.22 13.23
C PRO A 380 -32.84 29.42 14.15
N LYS A 381 -32.54 30.63 13.65
CA LYS A 381 -32.83 31.90 14.32
C LYS A 381 -34.27 32.39 14.10
N HIS A 382 -35.19 31.57 13.60
CA HIS A 382 -36.55 32.02 13.30
C HIS A 382 -37.32 32.33 14.60
N LYS A 383 -37.18 33.57 15.08
CA LYS A 383 -38.34 34.36 15.49
C LYS A 383 -39.01 34.79 14.19
N GLY A 384 -40.15 34.19 13.85
CA GLY A 384 -41.02 34.81 12.86
C GLY A 384 -41.52 36.14 13.42
N ASP A 385 -41.47 37.20 12.62
CA ASP A 385 -42.08 38.47 12.99
C ASP A 385 -43.58 38.24 13.27
N GLY A 386 -43.98 38.27 14.54
CA GLY A 386 -45.38 38.25 14.97
C GLY A 386 -45.90 37.00 15.71
N ALA A 387 -45.06 36.03 16.08
CA ALA A 387 -45.51 34.90 16.91
C ALA A 387 -45.31 35.18 18.41
N ASP A 388 -46.35 35.70 19.06
CA ASP A 388 -46.52 35.63 20.52
C ASP A 388 -46.87 34.18 20.87
N ASN A 389 -45.87 33.33 21.12
CA ASN A 389 -45.87 32.15 22.00
C ASN A 389 -44.53 31.39 21.83
N ASP A 390 -44.07 30.72 22.88
CA ASP A 390 -42.89 29.84 22.94
C ASP A 390 -42.99 28.57 22.05
N GLU A 391 -43.66 28.64 20.89
CA GLU A 391 -44.00 27.47 20.05
C GLU A 391 -42.87 27.04 19.10
N GLU A 392 -42.31 25.86 19.44
CA GLU A 392 -41.64 24.86 18.60
C GLU A 392 -40.38 25.27 17.80
N TYR A 393 -39.21 25.16 18.45
CA TYR A 393 -37.92 25.02 17.77
C TYR A 393 -37.93 23.81 16.81
N SER A 394 -38.26 24.05 15.54
CA SER A 394 -38.17 23.06 14.47
C SER A 394 -36.76 23.00 13.88
N VAL A 395 -36.28 21.81 13.52
CA VAL A 395 -35.02 21.62 12.78
C VAL A 395 -35.30 20.99 11.43
N LEU A 396 -34.48 21.33 10.44
CA LEU A 396 -34.55 20.75 9.10
C LEU A 396 -33.45 19.70 8.92
N VAL A 397 -33.85 18.47 8.59
CA VAL A 397 -32.98 17.30 8.55
C VAL A 397 -33.21 16.52 7.27
N TRP A 398 -32.13 16.08 6.63
CA TRP A 398 -32.19 15.04 5.62
C TRP A 398 -31.60 13.74 6.16
N LEU A 399 -32.32 12.63 5.99
CA LEU A 399 -31.86 11.29 6.35
C LEU A 399 -32.29 10.30 5.27
N ASP A 400 -31.33 9.56 4.72
CA ASP A 400 -31.54 8.60 3.62
C ASP A 400 -32.70 7.63 3.90
N THR A 401 -32.78 7.12 5.12
CA THR A 401 -33.77 6.11 5.56
C THR A 401 -35.20 6.62 5.43
N LEU A 402 -35.41 7.93 5.51
CA LEU A 402 -36.73 8.57 5.51
C LEU A 402 -37.00 9.36 4.22
N CYS A 403 -35.95 9.91 3.59
CA CYS A 403 -36.06 10.75 2.40
C CYS A 403 -35.85 9.99 1.08
N CYS A 404 -35.31 8.77 1.10
CA CYS A 404 -35.18 7.92 -0.09
C CYS A 404 -36.29 6.86 -0.10
N PRO A 405 -37.30 6.97 -0.98
CA PRO A 405 -38.42 6.04 -1.00
C PRO A 405 -37.97 4.63 -1.35
N ILE A 406 -38.51 3.63 -0.65
CA ILE A 406 -38.20 2.20 -0.92
C ILE A 406 -38.82 1.75 -2.25
N GLY A 407 -39.99 2.30 -2.58
CA GLY A 407 -40.68 2.07 -3.83
C GLY A 407 -41.57 3.25 -4.21
N PRO A 408 -41.97 3.38 -5.47
CA PRO A 408 -41.66 2.49 -6.60
C PRO A 408 -40.19 2.57 -7.08
N PRO A 409 -39.66 1.57 -7.81
CA PRO A 409 -38.24 1.50 -8.20
C PRO A 409 -37.70 2.74 -8.92
N TRP A 410 -38.51 3.38 -9.75
CA TRP A 410 -38.12 4.62 -10.44
C TRP A 410 -37.90 5.79 -9.47
N ALA A 411 -38.70 5.90 -8.39
CA ALA A 411 -38.56 6.94 -7.40
C ALA A 411 -37.29 6.74 -6.57
N LYS A 412 -37.00 5.48 -6.22
CA LYS A 412 -35.72 5.10 -5.62
C LYS A 412 -34.54 5.48 -6.51
N ALA A 413 -34.61 5.17 -7.81
CA ALA A 413 -33.55 5.53 -8.77
C ALA A 413 -33.32 7.05 -8.83
N ILE A 414 -34.38 7.86 -8.90
CA ILE A 414 -34.28 9.33 -8.88
C ILE A 414 -33.67 9.82 -7.55
N SER A 415 -34.05 9.24 -6.42
CA SER A 415 -33.46 9.62 -5.12
C SER A 415 -31.95 9.35 -5.07
N LEU A 416 -31.50 8.23 -5.63
CA LEU A 416 -30.07 7.90 -5.73
C LEU A 416 -29.33 8.84 -6.69
N GLN A 417 -29.93 9.22 -7.81
CA GLN A 417 -29.36 10.22 -8.73
C GLN A 417 -29.21 11.60 -8.06
N LYS A 418 -30.15 11.98 -7.20
CA LYS A 418 -30.18 13.28 -6.52
C LYS A 418 -29.42 13.32 -5.21
N ILE A 419 -28.90 12.20 -4.70
CA ILE A 419 -28.25 12.15 -3.39
C ILE A 419 -27.04 13.09 -3.31
N GLN A 420 -26.36 13.33 -4.42
CA GLN A 420 -25.28 14.31 -4.49
C GLN A 420 -25.75 15.76 -4.22
N ASN A 421 -26.98 16.10 -4.65
CA ASN A 421 -27.56 17.43 -4.46
C ASN A 421 -27.94 17.66 -3.01
N VAL A 422 -28.28 16.59 -2.28
CA VAL A 422 -28.52 16.63 -0.83
C VAL A 422 -27.29 17.14 -0.10
N TYR A 423 -26.19 16.40 -0.19
CA TYR A 423 -24.99 16.72 0.59
C TYR A 423 -24.37 18.06 0.17
N ARG A 424 -24.46 18.39 -1.13
CA ARG A 424 -24.00 19.67 -1.67
C ARG A 424 -24.87 20.86 -1.24
N GLY A 425 -26.18 20.65 -1.11
CA GLY A 425 -27.15 21.67 -0.71
C GLY A 425 -27.26 21.85 0.80
N ALA A 426 -26.86 20.85 1.59
CA ALA A 426 -26.90 20.89 3.04
C ALA A 426 -25.97 21.98 3.61
N ALA A 427 -26.39 22.59 4.71
CA ALA A 427 -25.55 23.54 5.43
C ALA A 427 -24.36 22.85 6.12
N GLY A 428 -24.52 21.56 6.45
CA GLY A 428 -23.49 20.70 7.01
C GLY A 428 -23.96 19.25 7.05
N VAL A 429 -23.00 18.35 7.27
CA VAL A 429 -23.24 16.91 7.42
C VAL A 429 -22.86 16.49 8.83
N LEU A 430 -23.83 15.95 9.56
CA LEU A 430 -23.64 15.36 10.88
C LEU A 430 -23.36 13.86 10.73
N VAL A 431 -22.15 13.45 11.10
CA VAL A 431 -21.69 12.07 11.09
C VAL A 431 -22.01 11.39 12.41
N LEU A 432 -22.70 10.26 12.31
CA LEU A 432 -23.08 9.40 13.42
C LEU A 432 -22.38 8.04 13.28
N ASP A 433 -21.45 7.78 14.19
CA ASP A 433 -20.76 6.51 14.29
C ASP A 433 -20.73 6.07 15.77
N SER A 434 -21.31 4.91 16.06
CA SER A 434 -21.33 4.37 17.41
C SER A 434 -19.94 4.11 18.01
N SER A 435 -18.90 3.89 17.21
CA SER A 435 -17.52 3.73 17.68
C SER A 435 -16.86 5.02 18.19
N LEU A 436 -17.49 6.18 17.98
CA LEU A 436 -17.00 7.46 18.49
C LEU A 436 -17.75 7.93 19.75
N ARG A 437 -19.07 7.69 19.80
CA ARG A 437 -19.97 8.20 20.85
C ARG A 437 -19.56 7.87 22.29
N PRO A 438 -19.01 6.69 22.63
CA PRO A 438 -18.65 6.35 24.01
C PRO A 438 -17.47 7.12 24.57
N TYR A 439 -16.66 7.78 23.73
CA TYR A 439 -15.39 8.39 24.14
C TYR A 439 -15.54 9.90 24.35
N PRO A 440 -15.36 10.41 25.59
CA PRO A 440 -15.50 11.84 25.86
C PRO A 440 -14.39 12.67 25.23
N VAL A 441 -14.74 13.63 24.36
CA VAL A 441 -13.74 14.44 23.64
C VAL A 441 -12.87 15.27 24.57
N GLY A 442 -13.42 15.69 25.72
CA GLY A 442 -12.67 16.48 26.71
C GLY A 442 -11.49 15.74 27.36
N THR A 443 -11.42 14.41 27.24
CA THR A 443 -10.33 13.60 27.81
C THR A 443 -9.28 13.20 26.77
N MET A 444 -9.41 13.67 25.53
CA MET A 444 -8.58 13.26 24.39
C MET A 444 -7.75 14.44 23.86
N SER A 445 -6.58 14.16 23.30
CA SER A 445 -5.85 15.15 22.51
C SER A 445 -6.47 15.30 21.12
N ALA A 446 -6.26 16.45 20.45
CA ALA A 446 -6.74 16.65 19.08
C ALA A 446 -6.24 15.57 18.11
N LEU A 447 -5.00 15.09 18.31
CA LEU A 447 -4.43 13.98 17.55
C LEU A 447 -5.18 12.66 17.80
N GLU A 448 -5.57 12.36 19.04
CA GLU A 448 -6.37 11.16 19.34
C GLU A 448 -7.77 11.25 18.74
N VAL A 449 -8.44 12.41 18.85
CA VAL A 449 -9.76 12.64 18.25
C VAL A 449 -9.69 12.41 16.74
N MET A 450 -8.67 12.95 16.08
CA MET A 450 -8.45 12.74 14.65
C MET A 450 -8.16 11.27 14.33
N ALA A 451 -7.31 10.59 15.10
CA ALA A 451 -6.99 9.17 14.91
C ALA A 451 -8.23 8.27 15.03
N ARG A 452 -9.14 8.57 15.96
CA ARG A 452 -10.41 7.86 16.13
C ARG A 452 -11.35 8.10 14.95
N ILE A 453 -11.47 9.33 14.45
CA ILE A 453 -12.28 9.64 13.25
C ILE A 453 -11.81 8.82 12.05
N PHE A 454 -10.50 8.87 11.75
CA PHE A 454 -9.91 8.23 10.57
C PHE A 454 -9.89 6.69 10.63
N ASN A 455 -10.04 6.12 11.83
CA ASN A 455 -10.14 4.68 12.07
C ASN A 455 -11.50 4.26 12.62
N SER A 456 -12.54 5.07 12.39
CA SER A 456 -13.93 4.76 12.71
C SER A 456 -14.55 3.81 11.68
N SER A 457 -15.67 3.18 12.04
CA SER A 457 -16.39 2.29 11.11
C SER A 457 -16.99 3.04 9.90
N TRP A 458 -17.30 4.32 10.07
CA TRP A 458 -17.75 5.24 9.04
C TRP A 458 -16.70 5.41 7.93
N MET A 459 -15.41 5.47 8.28
CA MET A 459 -14.31 5.53 7.31
C MET A 459 -14.14 4.26 6.48
N ARG A 460 -14.78 3.14 6.87
CA ARG A 460 -14.68 1.84 6.18
C ARG A 460 -15.76 1.61 5.13
N ARG A 461 -16.72 2.53 4.97
CA ARG A 461 -17.81 2.42 3.99
C ARG A 461 -17.50 3.29 2.78
N LEU A 462 -17.90 2.86 1.60
CA LEU A 462 -17.69 3.65 0.39
C LEU A 462 -18.65 4.84 0.32
N TRP A 463 -19.94 4.60 0.57
CA TRP A 463 -20.97 5.65 0.50
C TRP A 463 -20.63 6.89 1.34
N THR A 464 -20.13 6.69 2.56
CA THR A 464 -19.74 7.76 3.49
C THR A 464 -18.66 8.70 2.94
N LEU A 465 -17.82 8.24 2.01
CA LEU A 465 -16.84 9.08 1.33
C LEU A 465 -17.52 10.17 0.49
N GLN A 466 -18.57 9.80 -0.26
CA GLN A 466 -19.35 10.75 -1.05
C GLN A 466 -20.07 11.77 -0.17
N GLU A 467 -20.61 11.32 0.97
CA GLU A 467 -21.32 12.16 1.94
C GLU A 467 -20.38 13.22 2.54
N ALA A 468 -19.14 12.82 2.81
CA ALA A 468 -18.07 13.72 3.27
C ALA A 468 -17.58 14.67 2.18
N ALA A 469 -17.30 14.13 0.98
CA ALA A 469 -16.79 14.87 -0.17
C ALA A 469 -17.67 16.07 -0.54
N LEU A 470 -18.98 15.92 -0.44
CA LEU A 470 -19.92 16.94 -0.88
C LEU A 470 -20.29 17.94 0.23
N ALA A 471 -19.87 17.69 1.47
CA ALA A 471 -20.24 18.50 2.63
C ALA A 471 -19.57 19.88 2.62
N LYS A 472 -20.35 20.94 2.86
CA LYS A 472 -19.81 22.29 3.14
C LYS A 472 -19.15 22.37 4.52
N ALA A 473 -19.66 21.60 5.48
CA ALA A 473 -19.12 21.45 6.82
C ALA A 473 -19.34 20.02 7.29
N LEU A 474 -18.31 19.39 7.86
CA LEU A 474 -18.38 18.02 8.39
C LEU A 474 -18.22 18.04 9.90
N VAL A 475 -19.21 17.53 10.62
CA VAL A 475 -19.23 17.48 12.09
C VAL A 475 -19.51 16.05 12.57
N PHE A 476 -18.89 15.64 13.66
CA PHE A 476 -18.96 14.29 14.21
C PHE A 476 -19.59 14.31 15.60
N GLN A 477 -20.52 13.39 15.88
CA GLN A 477 -21.09 13.22 17.20
C GLN A 477 -20.27 12.22 18.03
N PHE A 478 -19.55 12.73 19.04
CA PHE A 478 -18.95 11.95 20.13
C PHE A 478 -19.90 11.94 21.34
N ASP A 479 -19.41 12.23 22.55
CA ASP A 479 -20.22 12.70 23.68
C ASP A 479 -20.85 14.07 23.39
N LYS A 480 -20.16 14.90 22.60
CA LYS A 480 -20.61 16.18 22.05
C LYS A 480 -20.31 16.28 20.55
N VAL A 481 -20.89 17.28 19.89
CA VAL A 481 -20.61 17.56 18.48
C VAL A 481 -19.24 18.23 18.33
N VAL A 482 -18.44 17.75 17.38
CA VAL A 482 -17.11 18.28 17.06
C VAL A 482 -17.00 18.55 15.56
N ALA A 483 -16.49 19.73 15.18
CA ALA A 483 -16.24 20.06 13.78
C ALA A 483 -14.86 19.58 13.31
N LEU A 484 -14.79 18.90 12.17
CA LEU A 484 -13.53 18.36 11.64
C LEU A 484 -12.49 19.46 11.38
N ASN A 485 -12.92 20.61 10.85
CA ASN A 485 -12.04 21.75 10.58
C ASN A 485 -11.39 22.32 11.85
N HIS A 486 -12.10 22.27 12.99
CA HIS A 486 -11.55 22.72 14.26
C HIS A 486 -10.44 21.79 14.75
N ILE A 487 -10.69 20.48 14.74
CA ILE A 487 -9.67 19.48 15.10
C ILE A 487 -8.48 19.52 14.13
N TYR A 488 -8.73 19.71 12.83
CA TYR A 488 -7.67 19.91 11.85
C TYR A 488 -6.77 21.11 12.18
N ALA A 489 -7.37 22.24 12.54
CA ALA A 489 -6.59 23.43 12.91
C ALA A 489 -5.77 23.20 14.20
N GLU A 490 -6.29 22.44 15.16
CA GLU A 490 -5.55 22.07 16.38
C GLU A 490 -4.39 21.11 16.08
N VAL A 491 -4.62 20.09 15.25
CA VAL A 491 -3.57 19.14 14.83
C VAL A 491 -2.47 19.86 14.02
N LEU A 492 -2.83 20.81 13.15
CA LEU A 492 -1.85 21.61 12.41
C LEU A 492 -0.99 22.48 13.34
N LYS A 493 -1.57 23.02 14.43
CA LYS A 493 -0.79 23.74 15.45
C LYS A 493 0.23 22.84 16.13
N LEU A 494 -0.14 21.59 16.44
CA LEU A 494 0.78 20.60 17.01
C LEU A 494 1.95 20.31 16.06
N TRP A 495 1.68 20.19 14.75
CA TRP A 495 2.73 19.97 13.74
C TRP A 495 3.77 21.10 13.72
N THR A 496 3.34 22.35 13.90
CA THR A 496 4.23 23.51 13.94
C THR A 496 4.89 23.76 15.30
N SER A 497 4.36 23.17 16.39
CA SER A 497 4.85 23.50 17.74
C SER A 497 6.15 22.80 18.09
N ASP A 498 6.32 21.54 17.67
CA ASP A 498 7.47 20.72 18.04
C ASP A 498 7.75 19.65 16.95
N VAL A 499 9.02 19.39 16.69
CA VAL A 499 9.47 18.32 15.77
C VAL A 499 8.92 16.95 16.17
N TRP A 500 8.68 16.74 17.46
CA TRP A 500 8.11 15.54 18.04
C TRP A 500 6.77 15.13 17.39
N TYR A 501 5.91 16.11 17.09
CA TYR A 501 4.61 15.84 16.49
C TYR A 501 4.67 15.62 14.98
N ARG A 502 5.80 15.89 14.32
CA ARG A 502 5.85 15.89 12.85
C ARG A 502 5.60 14.51 12.24
N GLY A 503 6.20 13.45 12.76
CA GLY A 503 5.96 12.09 12.27
C GLY A 503 4.50 11.66 12.43
N PRO A 504 3.95 11.67 13.67
CA PRO A 504 2.56 11.36 13.94
C PRO A 504 1.55 12.20 13.17
N VAL A 505 1.76 13.52 13.13
CA VAL A 505 0.84 14.42 12.45
C VAL A 505 0.94 14.25 10.94
N SER A 506 2.13 14.11 10.34
CA SER A 506 2.24 13.85 8.89
C SER A 506 1.50 12.57 8.49
N ALA A 507 1.66 11.48 9.26
CA ALA A 507 0.99 10.21 8.95
C ALA A 507 -0.55 10.32 8.92
N ILE A 508 -1.14 11.10 9.83
CA ILE A 508 -2.60 11.32 9.83
C ILE A 508 -3.05 12.42 8.86
N MET A 509 -2.19 13.40 8.59
CA MET A 509 -2.46 14.50 7.68
C MET A 509 -2.55 14.03 6.22
N ASP A 510 -1.88 12.93 5.87
CA ASP A 510 -2.05 12.29 4.56
C ASP A 510 -3.50 11.80 4.37
N GLU A 511 -4.08 11.12 5.37
CA GLU A 511 -5.47 10.61 5.30
C GLU A 511 -6.49 11.75 5.14
N ILE A 512 -6.33 12.85 5.90
CA ILE A 512 -7.23 14.01 5.77
C ILE A 512 -7.02 14.75 4.46
N SER A 513 -5.79 14.82 3.93
CA SER A 513 -5.52 15.49 2.67
C SER A 513 -6.22 14.80 1.50
N PHE A 514 -6.23 13.46 1.48
CA PHE A 514 -7.00 12.70 0.49
C PHE A 514 -8.50 12.95 0.62
N LEU A 515 -9.05 12.91 1.82
CA LEU A 515 -10.48 13.17 2.04
C LEU A 515 -10.86 14.61 1.63
N ARG A 516 -10.05 15.60 2.02
CA ARG A 516 -10.26 17.02 1.70
C ARG A 516 -10.08 17.33 0.21
N SER A 517 -9.35 16.51 -0.54
CA SER A 517 -9.21 16.67 -1.99
C SER A 517 -10.56 16.56 -2.72
N PHE A 518 -11.57 15.96 -2.10
CA PHE A 518 -12.93 15.88 -2.64
C PHE A 518 -13.89 16.95 -2.08
N PHE A 519 -13.50 17.64 -0.99
CA PHE A 519 -14.38 18.58 -0.30
C PHE A 519 -14.80 19.72 -1.21
N TYR A 520 -16.11 20.00 -1.18
CA TYR A 520 -16.69 21.10 -1.91
C TYR A 520 -16.31 22.45 -1.27
N HIS A 521 -15.60 23.30 -2.01
CA HIS A 521 -15.36 24.70 -1.65
C HIS A 521 -16.01 25.61 -2.72
N GLU A 522 -16.87 26.55 -2.32
CA GLU A 522 -17.53 27.47 -3.25
C GLU A 522 -16.52 28.38 -3.98
N ASP A 523 -15.41 28.72 -3.33
CA ASP A 523 -14.36 29.60 -3.87
C ASP A 523 -13.34 28.87 -4.78
N TYR A 524 -13.28 27.54 -4.72
CA TYR A 524 -12.36 26.73 -5.51
C TYR A 524 -13.15 25.87 -6.48
N ARG A 525 -13.02 26.12 -7.80
CA ARG A 525 -13.37 25.09 -8.80
C ARG A 525 -12.69 23.79 -8.34
N ARG A 526 -13.47 22.72 -8.16
CA ARG A 526 -13.00 21.43 -7.66
C ARG A 526 -11.61 21.14 -8.25
N PRO A 527 -10.56 20.94 -7.44
CA PRO A 527 -9.29 20.45 -7.96
C PRO A 527 -9.59 19.23 -8.81
N GLN A 528 -8.99 19.15 -10.00
CA GLN A 528 -9.27 18.04 -10.89
C GLN A 528 -8.77 16.74 -10.23
N VAL A 529 -9.70 15.99 -9.63
CA VAL A 529 -9.40 14.72 -8.97
C VAL A 529 -8.92 13.74 -10.04
N ASN A 530 -7.76 13.11 -9.81
CA ASN A 530 -7.24 12.05 -10.66
C ASN A 530 -7.41 10.68 -10.00
N LEU A 531 -7.11 9.61 -10.75
CA LEU A 531 -7.26 8.25 -10.25
C LEU A 531 -6.34 7.91 -9.07
N SER A 532 -5.23 8.61 -8.87
CA SER A 532 -4.35 8.41 -7.70
C SER A 532 -5.01 8.87 -6.40
N ILE A 533 -5.66 10.04 -6.45
CA ILE A 533 -6.41 10.59 -5.32
C ILE A 533 -7.64 9.72 -5.05
N LEU A 534 -8.36 9.31 -6.11
CA LEU A 534 -9.49 8.38 -6.00
C LEU A 534 -9.06 7.08 -5.34
N ASP A 535 -8.06 6.39 -5.90
CA ASP A 535 -7.55 5.14 -5.37
C ASP A 535 -7.20 5.25 -3.88
N SER A 536 -6.43 6.27 -3.50
CA SER A 536 -6.03 6.51 -2.11
C SER A 536 -7.23 6.71 -1.18
N ALA A 537 -8.28 7.39 -1.63
CA ALA A 537 -9.49 7.60 -0.83
C ALA A 537 -10.40 6.37 -0.77
N LEU A 538 -10.35 5.49 -1.77
CA LEU A 538 -11.08 4.22 -1.82
C LEU A 538 -10.41 3.12 -0.98
N LYS A 539 -9.12 3.23 -0.68
CA LYS A 539 -8.36 2.22 0.08
C LYS A 539 -9.08 1.82 1.35
N HIS A 540 -9.14 0.51 1.59
CA HIS A 540 -9.72 -0.12 2.77
C HIS A 540 -11.23 0.16 2.99
N ARG A 541 -11.93 0.76 2.03
CA ARG A 541 -13.40 0.91 2.06
C ARG A 541 -14.09 -0.33 1.50
N SER A 542 -15.36 -0.49 1.88
CA SER A 542 -16.20 -1.61 1.47
C SER A 542 -17.59 -1.15 1.04
N VAL A 543 -18.23 -1.98 0.23
CA VAL A 543 -19.63 -1.86 -0.18
C VAL A 543 -20.37 -3.14 0.17
N THR A 544 -21.63 -3.00 0.61
CA THR A 544 -22.52 -4.15 0.81
C THR A 544 -23.14 -4.60 -0.51
N VAL A 545 -23.40 -3.65 -1.43
CA VAL A 545 -23.93 -3.92 -2.77
C VAL A 545 -22.87 -3.53 -3.81
N PRO A 546 -22.27 -4.48 -4.55
CA PRO A 546 -21.20 -4.18 -5.50
C PRO A 546 -21.57 -3.17 -6.59
N SER A 547 -22.84 -3.12 -7.01
CA SER A 547 -23.35 -2.18 -8.02
C SER A 547 -23.39 -0.71 -7.58
N ASP A 548 -23.11 -0.43 -6.30
CA ASP A 548 -23.04 0.91 -5.74
C ASP A 548 -21.65 1.55 -5.93
N GLU A 549 -20.61 0.72 -6.05
CA GLU A 549 -19.24 1.19 -6.29
C GLU A 549 -19.13 2.15 -7.49
N PRO A 550 -19.62 1.79 -8.70
CA PRO A 550 -19.56 2.69 -9.84
C PRO A 550 -20.38 3.99 -9.65
N LEU A 551 -21.43 3.98 -8.81
CA LEU A 551 -22.21 5.20 -8.53
C LEU A 551 -21.41 6.19 -7.68
N CYS A 552 -20.70 5.68 -6.66
CA CYS A 552 -19.83 6.48 -5.81
C CYS A 552 -18.66 7.06 -6.62
N ILE A 553 -18.00 6.24 -7.45
CA ILE A 553 -16.92 6.69 -8.33
C ILE A 553 -17.43 7.76 -9.31
N GLY A 554 -18.60 7.54 -9.92
CA GLY A 554 -19.23 8.51 -10.81
C GLY A 554 -19.41 9.87 -10.16
N THR A 555 -19.89 9.91 -8.92
CA THR A 555 -20.07 11.16 -8.18
C THR A 555 -18.74 11.83 -7.81
N LEU A 556 -17.79 11.06 -7.26
CA LEU A 556 -16.47 11.57 -6.82
C LEU A 556 -15.65 12.14 -7.99
N MET A 557 -15.74 11.49 -9.15
CA MET A 557 -15.06 11.90 -10.38
C MET A 557 -15.87 12.88 -11.23
N SER A 558 -17.04 13.32 -10.74
CA SER A 558 -17.94 14.27 -11.44
C SER A 558 -18.34 13.81 -12.85
N LEU A 559 -18.63 12.51 -13.01
CA LEU A 559 -19.07 11.89 -14.26
C LEU A 559 -20.59 12.03 -14.44
N ASP A 560 -21.07 11.76 -15.66
CA ASP A 560 -22.50 11.76 -15.96
C ASP A 560 -23.22 10.59 -15.28
N MET A 561 -23.88 10.89 -14.15
CA MET A 561 -24.65 9.93 -13.38
C MET A 561 -25.87 9.40 -14.13
N SER A 562 -26.43 10.15 -15.08
CA SER A 562 -27.56 9.69 -15.89
C SER A 562 -27.13 8.56 -16.83
N ALA A 563 -25.95 8.71 -17.46
CA ALA A 563 -25.35 7.67 -18.28
C ALA A 563 -25.06 6.39 -17.46
N ILE A 564 -24.51 6.53 -16.24
CA ILE A 564 -24.21 5.37 -15.38
C ILE A 564 -25.47 4.68 -14.87
N THR A 565 -26.52 5.42 -14.52
CA THR A 565 -27.75 4.82 -13.97
C THR A 565 -28.70 4.27 -15.03
N SER A 566 -28.55 4.68 -16.29
CA SER A 566 -29.35 4.18 -17.42
C SER A 566 -28.99 2.76 -17.88
N VAL A 567 -27.81 2.25 -17.51
CA VAL A 567 -27.37 0.88 -17.83
C VAL A 567 -27.72 -0.11 -16.72
N ALA A 568 -27.74 -1.40 -17.07
CA ALA A 568 -27.91 -2.48 -16.10
C ALA A 568 -26.80 -2.46 -15.02
N GLU A 569 -27.11 -2.92 -13.81
CA GLU A 569 -26.23 -2.83 -12.64
C GLU A 569 -24.84 -3.43 -12.88
N GLN A 570 -24.77 -4.56 -13.59
CA GLN A 570 -23.54 -5.27 -13.90
C GLN A 570 -22.65 -4.52 -14.92
N SER A 571 -23.25 -3.61 -15.70
CA SER A 571 -22.56 -2.84 -16.75
C SER A 571 -22.13 -1.44 -16.30
N ARG A 572 -22.51 -1.02 -15.09
CA ARG A 572 -22.21 0.33 -14.57
C ARG A 572 -20.72 0.62 -14.50
N MET A 573 -19.89 -0.35 -14.10
CA MET A 573 -18.43 -0.16 -14.04
C MET A 573 -17.83 0.02 -15.45
N CYS A 574 -18.33 -0.70 -16.45
CA CYS A 574 -17.93 -0.48 -17.85
C CYS A 574 -18.22 0.96 -18.29
N GLN A 575 -19.41 1.47 -17.94
CA GLN A 575 -19.81 2.84 -18.25
C GLN A 575 -18.94 3.88 -17.53
N VAL A 576 -18.54 3.62 -16.29
CA VAL A 576 -17.60 4.49 -15.54
C VAL A 576 -16.26 4.60 -16.27
N TRP A 577 -15.67 3.48 -16.70
CA TRP A 577 -14.41 3.50 -17.45
C TRP A 577 -14.54 4.24 -18.79
N ASP A 578 -15.67 4.07 -19.49
CA ASP A 578 -15.96 4.78 -20.74
C ASP A 578 -16.11 6.30 -20.57
N LEU A 579 -16.61 6.75 -19.43
CA LEU A 579 -16.70 8.17 -19.09
C LEU A 579 -15.33 8.71 -18.63
N LEU A 580 -14.58 7.95 -17.83
CA LEU A 580 -13.26 8.35 -17.32
C LEU A 580 -12.26 8.58 -18.44
N ILE A 581 -12.23 7.71 -19.46
CA ILE A 581 -11.27 7.87 -20.56
C ILE A 581 -11.56 9.09 -21.43
N LYS A 582 -12.84 9.49 -21.54
CA LYS A 582 -13.28 10.70 -22.23
C LYS A 582 -13.17 11.95 -21.36
N SER A 583 -12.99 11.78 -20.05
CA SER A 583 -12.91 12.88 -19.11
C SER A 583 -11.58 13.64 -19.25
N PRO A 584 -11.52 14.91 -18.83
CA PRO A 584 -10.27 15.66 -18.80
C PRO A 584 -9.19 15.02 -17.91
N CYS A 585 -9.52 14.10 -17.00
CA CYS A 585 -8.56 13.40 -16.13
C CYS A 585 -7.87 12.25 -16.87
N GLY A 586 -8.57 11.65 -17.84
CA GLY A 586 -8.15 10.48 -18.58
C GLY A 586 -7.91 9.24 -17.70
N VAL A 587 -7.38 8.20 -18.33
CA VAL A 587 -6.94 6.97 -17.66
C VAL A 587 -5.42 6.86 -17.85
N PRO A 588 -4.60 6.71 -16.79
CA PRO A 588 -3.17 6.46 -16.93
C PRO A 588 -2.88 5.14 -17.64
N SER A 589 -1.90 5.13 -18.55
CA SER A 589 -1.51 3.94 -19.31
C SER A 589 -1.02 2.78 -18.42
N GLY A 590 -0.46 3.10 -17.25
CA GLY A 590 0.02 2.13 -16.25
C GLY A 590 -1.09 1.27 -15.64
N ILE A 591 -2.37 1.57 -15.89
CA ILE A 591 -3.49 0.78 -15.39
C ILE A 591 -3.43 -0.70 -15.84
N ILE A 592 -2.79 -0.98 -16.98
CA ILE A 592 -2.62 -2.34 -17.50
C ILE A 592 -1.65 -3.19 -16.66
N PHE A 593 -0.89 -2.58 -15.75
CA PHE A 593 0.02 -3.29 -14.84
C PHE A 593 -0.62 -3.59 -13.48
N LEU A 594 -1.91 -3.30 -13.34
CA LEU A 594 -2.65 -3.59 -12.13
C LEU A 594 -2.93 -5.09 -11.95
N PRO A 595 -2.77 -5.63 -10.72
CA PRO A 595 -3.00 -7.04 -10.41
C PRO A 595 -4.45 -7.39 -10.11
N GLU A 596 -5.33 -6.39 -10.02
CA GLU A 596 -6.72 -6.63 -9.66
C GLU A 596 -7.49 -7.38 -10.75
N ALA A 597 -8.54 -8.10 -10.35
CA ALA A 597 -9.43 -8.79 -11.27
C ALA A 597 -10.03 -7.79 -12.28
N ARG A 598 -9.95 -8.13 -13.56
CA ARG A 598 -10.36 -7.26 -14.67
C ARG A 598 -11.72 -7.62 -15.23
N LEU A 599 -12.38 -6.66 -15.86
CA LEU A 599 -13.68 -6.86 -16.52
C LEU A 599 -13.57 -7.96 -17.58
N ASP A 600 -14.66 -8.66 -17.86
CA ASP A 600 -14.68 -9.69 -18.91
C ASP A 600 -15.33 -9.19 -20.21
N THR A 601 -15.49 -7.87 -20.32
CA THR A 601 -16.08 -7.23 -21.49
C THR A 601 -14.98 -6.95 -22.53
N PRO A 602 -15.09 -7.46 -23.78
CA PRO A 602 -14.14 -7.17 -24.84
C PRO A 602 -13.89 -5.66 -25.03
N GLY A 603 -12.63 -5.27 -25.19
CA GLY A 603 -12.19 -3.88 -25.29
C GLY A 603 -12.08 -3.15 -23.94
N LEU A 604 -12.44 -3.83 -22.84
CA LEU A 604 -12.34 -3.34 -21.45
C LEU A 604 -11.66 -4.36 -20.53
N ARG A 605 -11.07 -5.45 -21.05
CA ARG A 605 -10.43 -6.47 -20.20
C ARG A 605 -9.13 -5.98 -19.54
N TRP A 606 -8.71 -4.75 -19.83
CA TRP A 606 -7.61 -4.06 -19.19
C TRP A 606 -8.05 -3.36 -17.90
N ALA A 607 -9.34 -3.09 -17.76
CA ALA A 607 -9.89 -2.27 -16.70
C ALA A 607 -10.26 -3.10 -15.47
N PRO A 608 -9.91 -2.66 -14.24
CA PRO A 608 -10.32 -3.33 -13.01
C PRO A 608 -11.84 -3.46 -12.88
N LYS A 609 -12.32 -4.63 -12.41
CA LYS A 609 -13.73 -4.86 -12.00
C LYS A 609 -14.14 -4.01 -10.81
N SER A 610 -13.17 -3.76 -9.92
CA SER A 610 -13.34 -2.99 -8.69
C SER A 610 -12.05 -2.25 -8.39
N MET A 611 -12.19 -1.03 -7.92
CA MET A 611 -11.13 -0.18 -7.41
C MET A 611 -10.93 -0.36 -5.89
N LEU A 612 -11.87 -1.03 -5.20
CA LEU A 612 -11.81 -1.30 -3.75
C LEU A 612 -10.84 -2.42 -3.37
N GLY A 613 -10.47 -3.28 -4.33
CA GLY A 613 -9.49 -4.34 -4.13
C GLY A 613 -8.10 -3.76 -3.89
N PHE A 614 -7.64 -3.76 -2.64
CA PHE A 614 -6.27 -3.39 -2.30
C PHE A 614 -5.44 -4.67 -2.08
N ALA A 615 -4.59 -5.01 -3.05
CA ALA A 615 -3.55 -6.01 -2.85
C ALA A 615 -2.37 -5.34 -2.11
N ALA A 616 -1.81 -6.03 -1.10
CA ALA A 616 -0.74 -5.58 -0.22
C ALA A 616 0.60 -5.31 -0.94
N ARG A 617 0.64 -4.31 -1.83
CA ARG A 617 1.85 -3.84 -2.53
C ARG A 617 2.61 -2.78 -1.73
N ASP A 618 2.00 -2.17 -0.72
CA ASP A 618 2.52 -0.93 -0.12
C ASP A 618 3.67 -1.11 0.91
N GLY A 619 4.27 -2.30 1.02
CA GLY A 619 5.48 -2.54 1.83
C GLY A 619 6.83 -2.21 1.15
N GLY A 620 6.81 -1.70 -0.10
CA GLY A 620 8.01 -1.37 -0.89
C GLY A 620 7.75 -0.35 -2.02
N GLN A 621 8.83 0.24 -2.54
CA GLN A 621 8.79 1.10 -3.73
C GLN A 621 8.21 0.29 -4.91
N GLY A 622 6.97 0.58 -5.32
CA GLY A 622 6.26 -0.15 -6.38
C GLY A 622 4.74 -0.33 -6.21
N GLY A 623 4.08 0.44 -5.33
CA GLY A 623 2.62 0.41 -5.16
C GLY A 623 1.83 1.02 -6.31
N ARG A 624 0.50 0.83 -6.29
CA ARG A 624 -0.50 1.36 -7.26
C ARG A 624 -0.30 2.85 -7.58
N SER A 625 0.23 3.61 -6.61
CA SER A 625 0.55 5.04 -6.73
C SER A 625 1.53 5.38 -7.85
N GLN A 626 2.47 4.49 -8.19
CA GLN A 626 3.36 4.72 -9.32
C GLN A 626 2.61 4.53 -10.64
N ASP A 627 1.73 3.53 -10.73
CA ASP A 627 0.93 3.21 -11.94
C ASP A 627 0.02 4.37 -12.33
N TRP A 628 -0.40 5.19 -11.37
CA TRP A 628 -1.16 6.41 -11.62
C TRP A 628 -0.34 7.61 -12.13
N LYS A 629 1.00 7.56 -12.06
CA LYS A 629 1.89 8.64 -12.50
C LYS A 629 2.31 8.53 -13.98
N THR A 630 1.90 7.47 -14.68
CA THR A 630 2.23 7.32 -16.10
C THR A 630 1.48 8.34 -16.96
N PRO A 631 1.93 8.59 -18.21
CA PRO A 631 1.13 9.32 -19.18
C PRO A 631 -0.28 8.73 -19.34
N ARG A 632 -1.20 9.53 -19.86
CA ARG A 632 -2.56 9.07 -20.13
C ARG A 632 -2.55 8.10 -21.31
N ALA A 633 -3.38 7.08 -21.23
CA ALA A 633 -3.76 6.27 -22.37
C ALA A 633 -4.40 7.15 -23.44
N GLU A 634 -4.16 6.82 -24.71
CA GLU A 634 -4.52 7.67 -25.84
C GLU A 634 -6.01 7.56 -26.18
N ALA A 635 -6.57 6.34 -26.16
CA ALA A 635 -7.97 6.07 -26.45
C ALA A 635 -8.37 4.66 -26.00
N LYS A 636 -9.69 4.45 -25.88
CA LYS A 636 -10.29 3.10 -25.89
C LYS A 636 -10.64 2.77 -27.33
N THR A 637 -10.24 1.59 -27.79
CA THR A 637 -10.59 1.04 -29.11
C THR A 637 -11.42 -0.23 -28.93
N PRO A 638 -12.03 -0.77 -30.00
CA PRO A 638 -12.65 -2.10 -29.95
C PRO A 638 -11.68 -3.23 -29.57
N PHE A 639 -10.38 -3.00 -29.70
CA PHE A 639 -9.30 -3.96 -29.42
C PHE A 639 -8.63 -3.73 -28.07
N GLY A 640 -9.12 -2.79 -27.25
CA GLY A 640 -8.59 -2.54 -25.90
C GLY A 640 -8.11 -1.12 -25.68
N LEU A 641 -7.28 -0.93 -24.65
CA LEU A 641 -6.72 0.36 -24.29
C LEU A 641 -5.48 0.64 -25.13
N ARG A 642 -5.45 1.80 -25.78
CA ARG A 642 -4.28 2.25 -26.54
C ARG A 642 -3.25 2.88 -25.61
N VAL A 643 -2.07 2.26 -25.52
CA VAL A 643 -0.94 2.67 -24.66
C VAL A 643 0.38 2.64 -25.40
N ARG A 644 1.41 3.30 -24.82
CA ARG A 644 2.79 3.26 -25.31
C ARG A 644 3.73 2.78 -24.22
N PHE A 645 4.45 1.71 -24.51
CA PHE A 645 5.43 1.11 -23.62
C PHE A 645 6.48 0.34 -24.42
N PRO A 646 7.72 0.26 -23.92
CA PRO A 646 8.73 -0.61 -24.50
C PRO A 646 8.36 -2.08 -24.29
N GLY A 647 8.97 -2.97 -25.08
CA GLY A 647 8.74 -4.39 -24.95
C GLY A 647 9.65 -5.28 -25.75
N PHE A 648 9.49 -6.58 -25.55
CA PHE A 648 10.22 -7.63 -26.25
C PHE A 648 9.26 -8.63 -26.87
N ARG A 649 9.36 -8.89 -28.17
CA ARG A 649 8.72 -10.05 -28.78
C ARG A 649 9.56 -11.28 -28.52
N LEU A 650 8.96 -12.35 -28.01
CA LEU A 650 9.68 -13.60 -27.71
C LEU A 650 9.51 -14.59 -28.85
N HIS A 651 10.62 -15.20 -29.25
CA HIS A 651 10.68 -16.27 -30.23
C HIS A 651 11.24 -17.54 -29.58
N PRO A 652 10.57 -18.69 -29.73
CA PRO A 652 11.15 -19.96 -29.31
C PRO A 652 12.44 -20.22 -30.10
N PRO A 653 13.45 -20.85 -29.49
CA PRO A 653 14.65 -21.25 -30.23
C PRO A 653 14.28 -22.33 -31.26
N VAL A 654 14.93 -22.27 -32.42
CA VAL A 654 14.79 -23.24 -33.50
C VAL A 654 16.08 -24.04 -33.61
N TYR A 655 16.00 -25.34 -33.30
CA TYR A 655 17.11 -26.28 -33.47
C TYR A 655 16.99 -27.01 -34.80
N ASN A 656 17.92 -26.77 -35.72
CA ASN A 656 17.94 -27.39 -37.06
C ASN A 656 18.63 -28.77 -37.06
N ASP A 657 18.39 -29.59 -36.04
CA ASP A 657 19.06 -30.89 -35.85
C ASP A 657 18.12 -32.11 -35.82
N GLY A 658 16.82 -31.89 -36.03
CA GLY A 658 15.81 -32.96 -36.12
C GLY A 658 15.48 -33.64 -34.79
N LEU A 659 16.07 -33.19 -33.67
CA LEU A 659 15.73 -33.67 -32.33
C LEU A 659 14.53 -32.88 -31.77
N PRO A 660 13.72 -33.47 -30.87
CA PRO A 660 12.69 -32.72 -30.17
C PRO A 660 13.30 -31.53 -29.42
N ARG A 661 12.44 -30.54 -29.12
CA ARG A 661 12.83 -29.32 -28.41
C ARG A 661 13.44 -29.64 -27.03
N ASP A 662 12.70 -30.39 -26.21
CA ASP A 662 13.24 -31.07 -25.04
C ASP A 662 13.73 -32.49 -25.38
N ALA A 663 15.05 -32.66 -25.45
CA ALA A 663 15.69 -33.97 -25.70
C ALA A 663 15.53 -34.97 -24.53
N PHE A 664 15.04 -34.52 -23.37
CA PHE A 664 14.94 -35.29 -22.13
C PHE A 664 13.51 -35.33 -21.56
N ALA A 665 12.49 -35.12 -22.40
CA ALA A 665 11.09 -35.14 -22.01
C ALA A 665 10.76 -36.42 -21.20
N GLY A 666 10.34 -36.27 -19.93
CA GLY A 666 9.95 -37.36 -19.03
C GLY A 666 11.00 -37.91 -18.05
N SER A 667 12.29 -37.59 -18.17
CA SER A 667 13.39 -38.21 -17.39
C SER A 667 13.61 -37.70 -15.95
N LEU A 668 12.94 -36.60 -15.56
CA LEU A 668 13.11 -35.94 -14.27
C LEU A 668 11.81 -36.06 -13.45
N ARG A 669 11.81 -36.94 -12.43
CA ARG A 669 10.76 -37.06 -11.41
C ARG A 669 11.25 -36.51 -10.06
N THR A 670 10.37 -35.90 -9.28
CA THR A 670 10.64 -35.49 -7.89
C THR A 670 10.65 -36.70 -6.94
N ARG A 671 11.07 -36.47 -5.69
CA ARG A 671 11.23 -37.49 -4.63
C ARG A 671 9.92 -38.22 -4.27
N ASP A 672 8.78 -37.71 -4.75
CA ASP A 672 7.41 -38.21 -4.56
C ASP A 672 6.77 -38.79 -5.85
N GLY A 673 7.52 -38.92 -6.94
CA GLY A 673 7.08 -39.66 -8.13
C GLY A 673 6.21 -38.88 -9.12
N THR A 674 5.97 -37.59 -8.92
CA THR A 674 5.28 -36.75 -9.91
C THR A 674 6.23 -36.30 -11.03
N VAL A 675 5.71 -36.23 -12.27
CA VAL A 675 6.40 -35.54 -13.38
C VAL A 675 6.53 -34.10 -12.93
N GLN A 676 7.75 -33.56 -12.93
CA GLN A 676 8.02 -32.18 -12.55
C GLN A 676 7.10 -31.24 -13.34
N ALA A 677 5.97 -30.81 -12.75
CA ALA A 677 5.37 -29.55 -13.13
C ALA A 677 6.47 -28.53 -12.92
N LEU A 678 6.93 -27.91 -14.01
CA LEU A 678 7.99 -26.91 -13.95
C LEU A 678 7.57 -25.89 -12.87
N LEU A 679 8.32 -25.82 -11.77
CA LEU A 679 8.36 -24.60 -11.00
C LEU A 679 9.00 -23.59 -11.94
N GLU A 680 8.17 -22.83 -12.64
CA GLU A 680 8.58 -21.74 -13.52
C GLU A 680 9.07 -20.58 -12.65
N ASP A 681 10.21 -20.77 -11.99
CA ASP A 681 10.80 -19.75 -11.11
C ASP A 681 11.14 -18.49 -11.92
N PHE A 682 11.63 -18.66 -13.16
CA PHE A 682 11.90 -17.62 -14.15
C PHE A 682 12.20 -18.20 -15.54
N ILE A 683 12.06 -17.37 -16.58
CA ILE A 683 12.38 -17.66 -17.98
C ILE A 683 13.46 -16.69 -18.46
N TYR A 684 14.51 -17.21 -19.10
CA TYR A 684 15.55 -16.39 -19.70
C TYR A 684 15.21 -16.00 -21.13
N PHE A 685 15.64 -14.81 -21.53
CA PHE A 685 15.63 -14.39 -22.93
C PHE A 685 16.84 -13.52 -23.24
N ARG A 686 17.25 -13.55 -24.52
CA ARG A 686 18.41 -12.83 -25.02
C ARG A 686 18.08 -12.05 -26.28
N THR A 687 18.58 -10.83 -26.37
CA THR A 687 18.48 -9.97 -27.55
C THR A 687 19.66 -10.17 -28.53
N PRO A 688 19.56 -9.70 -29.80
CA PRO A 688 20.60 -9.93 -30.81
C PRO A 688 21.99 -9.39 -30.48
N ASP A 689 22.09 -8.44 -29.55
CA ASP A 689 23.33 -7.85 -29.02
C ASP A 689 23.96 -8.67 -27.87
N ASP A 690 23.48 -9.88 -27.61
CA ASP A 690 23.90 -10.78 -26.50
C ASP A 690 23.52 -10.25 -25.10
N SER A 691 22.63 -9.25 -25.00
CA SER A 691 22.08 -8.83 -23.70
C SER A 691 21.10 -9.87 -23.14
N LEU A 692 21.33 -10.27 -21.88
CA LEU A 692 20.60 -11.34 -21.20
C LEU A 692 19.67 -10.80 -20.12
N PHE A 693 18.42 -11.26 -20.17
CA PHE A 693 17.36 -10.90 -19.25
C PHE A 693 16.64 -12.15 -18.74
N LYS A 694 15.88 -11.99 -17.67
CA LYS A 694 14.95 -13.00 -17.18
C LYS A 694 13.65 -12.36 -16.73
N PHE A 695 12.55 -13.10 -16.82
CA PHE A 695 11.27 -12.69 -16.29
C PHE A 695 10.56 -13.84 -15.57
N PHE A 696 9.67 -13.50 -14.65
CA PHE A 696 8.86 -14.44 -13.89
C PHE A 696 7.51 -13.83 -13.56
N ARG A 697 6.52 -14.66 -13.19
CA ARG A 697 5.20 -14.13 -12.85
C ARG A 697 5.28 -13.27 -11.59
N ALA A 698 4.59 -12.15 -11.60
CA ALA A 698 4.64 -11.23 -10.47
C ALA A 698 3.98 -11.82 -9.21
N ASP A 699 2.95 -12.66 -9.35
CA ASP A 699 2.28 -13.36 -8.24
C ASP A 699 3.19 -14.32 -7.47
N ALA A 700 4.22 -14.91 -8.09
CA ALA A 700 5.20 -15.72 -7.36
C ALA A 700 6.00 -14.90 -6.31
N GLU A 701 6.30 -13.62 -6.59
CA GLU A 701 6.94 -12.70 -5.64
C GLU A 701 5.95 -12.13 -4.61
N TYR A 702 4.67 -12.00 -4.98
CA TYR A 702 3.60 -11.50 -4.08
C TYR A 702 3.03 -12.58 -3.15
N GLU A 703 2.86 -13.83 -3.60
CA GLU A 703 2.32 -14.95 -2.82
C GLU A 703 3.31 -15.47 -1.77
N CYS A 704 4.61 -15.21 -1.93
CA CYS A 704 5.60 -15.42 -0.85
C CYS A 704 5.40 -14.47 0.35
N ARG A 705 4.53 -13.45 0.24
CA ARG A 705 4.22 -12.48 1.30
C ARG A 705 2.83 -12.66 1.91
N ILE A 706 2.01 -13.58 1.39
CA ILE A 706 0.67 -13.86 1.93
C ILE A 706 0.81 -15.01 2.94
N GLU A 707 0.83 -14.67 4.23
CA GLU A 707 0.57 -15.65 5.27
C GLU A 707 -0.90 -16.06 5.25
N GLY A 708 -1.17 -17.36 5.12
CA GLY A 708 -2.49 -17.93 5.33
C GLY A 708 -2.94 -18.89 4.24
N ASN A 709 -3.02 -20.17 4.62
CA ASN A 709 -3.62 -21.31 3.93
C ASN A 709 -2.85 -21.85 2.71
N ASP A 710 -1.91 -22.76 2.99
CA ASP A 710 -1.10 -23.52 2.02
C ASP A 710 -1.94 -24.21 0.93
N ASN A 711 -3.21 -24.56 1.22
CA ASN A 711 -4.11 -25.17 0.26
C ASN A 711 -4.60 -24.21 -0.83
N GLU A 712 -4.82 -22.92 -0.51
CA GLU A 712 -5.24 -21.92 -1.50
C GLU A 712 -4.06 -21.51 -2.39
N ARG A 713 -2.86 -21.42 -1.79
CA ARG A 713 -1.58 -21.23 -2.50
C ARG A 713 -1.31 -22.39 -3.46
N ALA A 714 -1.43 -23.63 -3.00
CA ALA A 714 -1.27 -24.82 -3.85
C ALA A 714 -2.33 -24.90 -4.97
N TRP A 715 -3.57 -24.49 -4.68
CA TRP A 715 -4.65 -24.44 -5.69
C TRP A 715 -4.38 -23.39 -6.78
N ARG A 716 -3.88 -22.20 -6.43
CA ARG A 716 -3.52 -21.14 -7.40
C ARG A 716 -2.29 -21.49 -8.23
N ILE A 717 -1.25 -22.07 -7.60
CA ILE A 717 -0.09 -22.66 -8.30
C ILE A 717 -0.55 -23.76 -9.28
N GLY A 718 -1.54 -24.57 -8.89
CA GLY A 718 -2.12 -25.61 -9.75
C GLY A 718 -2.95 -25.10 -10.94
N MET A 719 -3.39 -23.83 -10.93
CA MET A 719 -4.18 -23.21 -11.99
C MET A 719 -3.35 -22.43 -13.03
N THR A 720 -2.04 -22.28 -12.82
CA THR A 720 -1.23 -21.47 -13.72
C THR A 720 -0.97 -22.20 -15.04
N HIS A 721 -1.44 -21.63 -16.15
CA HIS A 721 -0.89 -21.98 -17.47
C HIS A 721 0.62 -21.72 -17.43
N PRO A 722 1.48 -22.65 -17.87
CA PRO A 722 2.92 -22.43 -17.87
C PRO A 722 3.25 -21.23 -18.78
N LEU A 723 3.86 -20.17 -18.26
CA LEU A 723 4.44 -19.05 -19.03
C LEU A 723 5.31 -19.56 -20.17
N HIS A 724 6.01 -20.67 -19.96
CA HIS A 724 6.84 -21.33 -20.95
C HIS A 724 6.01 -21.86 -22.12
N HIS A 725 4.79 -22.37 -21.89
CA HIS A 725 3.88 -22.78 -22.96
C HIS A 725 3.43 -21.58 -23.79
N LEU A 726 3.06 -20.47 -23.14
CA LEU A 726 2.72 -19.22 -23.84
C LEU A 726 3.89 -18.69 -24.66
N ALA A 727 5.10 -18.63 -24.07
CA ALA A 727 6.32 -18.19 -24.75
C ALA A 727 6.69 -19.07 -25.95
N SER A 728 6.40 -20.37 -25.83
CA SER A 728 6.66 -21.37 -26.86
C SER A 728 5.79 -21.24 -28.11
N THR A 729 4.67 -20.52 -28.04
CA THR A 729 3.79 -20.31 -29.21
C THR A 729 4.45 -19.46 -30.30
N GLY A 730 5.46 -18.65 -29.97
CA GLY A 730 6.01 -17.63 -30.89
C GLY A 730 5.08 -16.44 -31.15
N HIS A 731 3.93 -16.40 -30.48
CA HIS A 731 2.86 -15.41 -30.60
C HIS A 731 2.69 -14.63 -29.29
N CYS A 732 3.80 -14.27 -28.65
CA CYS A 732 3.78 -13.53 -27.39
C CYS A 732 4.80 -12.39 -27.36
N ALA A 733 4.53 -11.42 -26.50
CA ALA A 733 5.44 -10.34 -26.19
C ALA A 733 5.42 -10.02 -24.69
N LEU A 734 6.49 -9.38 -24.24
CA LEU A 734 6.61 -8.74 -22.94
C LEU A 734 6.40 -7.25 -23.13
N LEU A 735 5.37 -6.71 -22.50
CA LEU A 735 5.14 -5.29 -22.39
C LEU A 735 5.69 -4.81 -21.05
N LEU A 736 6.65 -3.89 -21.05
CA LEU A 736 7.35 -3.51 -19.82
C LEU A 736 7.17 -2.01 -19.54
N ARG A 737 7.10 -1.66 -18.25
CA ARG A 737 7.04 -0.25 -17.81
C ARG A 737 8.27 0.54 -18.28
N GLN A 738 9.44 -0.09 -18.16
CA GLN A 738 10.70 0.38 -18.70
C GLN A 738 11.57 -0.81 -19.13
N ILE A 739 12.61 -0.58 -19.92
CA ILE A 739 13.59 -1.62 -20.19
C ILE A 739 14.40 -1.87 -18.89
N PRO A 740 14.46 -3.10 -18.37
CA PRO A 740 15.19 -3.41 -17.15
C PRO A 740 16.71 -3.23 -17.36
N THR A 741 17.42 -2.84 -16.31
CA THR A 741 18.89 -2.76 -16.31
C THR A 741 19.49 -4.01 -15.66
N SER A 742 20.80 -4.22 -15.83
CA SER A 742 21.52 -5.32 -15.16
C SER A 742 21.85 -5.03 -13.69
N GLU A 743 21.39 -3.89 -13.17
CA GLU A 743 21.64 -3.48 -11.80
C GLU A 743 20.76 -4.29 -10.84
N LYS A 744 21.34 -4.73 -9.73
CA LYS A 744 20.63 -5.54 -8.71
C LYS A 744 19.74 -4.69 -7.79
N THR A 745 19.29 -3.54 -8.28
CA THR A 745 18.50 -2.55 -7.55
C THR A 745 17.01 -2.78 -7.83
N SER A 746 16.12 -2.21 -7.01
CA SER A 746 14.69 -2.19 -7.31
C SER A 746 14.39 -1.48 -8.64
N GLU A 747 15.25 -0.54 -9.05
CA GLU A 747 15.16 0.19 -10.32
C GLU A 747 15.60 -0.65 -11.53
N GLY A 748 16.49 -1.64 -11.32
CA GLY A 748 16.90 -2.59 -12.35
C GLY A 748 15.86 -3.67 -12.68
N LYS A 749 14.84 -3.85 -11.82
CA LYS A 749 13.65 -4.63 -12.15
C LYS A 749 12.63 -3.76 -12.88
N SER A 750 11.96 -4.32 -13.89
CA SER A 750 10.78 -3.72 -14.50
C SER A 750 9.56 -4.60 -14.32
N GLN A 751 8.47 -4.00 -13.87
CA GLN A 751 7.15 -4.63 -13.96
C GLN A 751 6.68 -4.64 -15.42
N GLY A 752 5.90 -5.65 -15.79
CA GLY A 752 5.27 -5.75 -17.09
C GLY A 752 4.05 -6.66 -17.12
N VAL A 753 3.52 -6.85 -18.32
CA VAL A 753 2.55 -7.90 -18.63
C VAL A 753 3.12 -8.80 -19.74
N ILE A 754 2.93 -10.10 -19.60
CA ILE A 754 3.04 -11.01 -20.74
C ILE A 754 1.73 -10.96 -21.51
N VAL A 755 1.84 -10.82 -22.82
CA VAL A 755 0.69 -10.68 -23.71
C VAL A 755 0.75 -11.68 -24.85
N SER A 756 -0.41 -12.22 -25.23
CA SER A 756 -0.57 -13.01 -26.44
C SER A 756 -1.01 -12.11 -27.59
N THR A 757 -0.46 -12.32 -28.79
CA THR A 757 -0.79 -11.49 -29.96
C THR A 757 -2.18 -11.83 -30.47
N VAL A 758 -3.07 -10.84 -30.45
CA VAL A 758 -4.31 -10.85 -31.21
C VAL A 758 -4.13 -9.83 -32.35
N GLU A 759 -3.61 -10.31 -33.49
CA GLU A 759 -3.66 -9.68 -34.81
C GLU A 759 -2.91 -8.33 -35.00
N ALA A 760 -2.05 -8.26 -36.02
CA ALA A 760 -1.49 -6.97 -36.46
C ALA A 760 -2.58 -6.19 -37.22
N LEU A 761 -2.79 -4.92 -36.83
CA LEU A 761 -3.72 -4.04 -37.53
C LEU A 761 -2.94 -3.25 -38.59
N THR A 762 -3.30 -3.42 -39.85
CA THR A 762 -2.82 -2.62 -40.97
C THR A 762 -4.00 -1.86 -41.57
N ASP A 763 -3.94 -0.52 -41.61
CA ASP A 763 -4.93 0.36 -42.25
C ASP A 763 -6.41 -0.11 -42.16
N GLY A 764 -6.90 -0.37 -40.94
CA GLY A 764 -8.30 -0.75 -40.70
C GLY A 764 -8.65 -2.23 -40.89
N HIS A 765 -7.68 -3.09 -41.20
CA HIS A 765 -7.85 -4.53 -41.35
C HIS A 765 -6.93 -5.35 -40.43
N VAL A 766 -7.42 -6.55 -40.09
CA VAL A 766 -6.72 -7.60 -39.35
C VAL A 766 -5.86 -8.41 -40.32
N SER A 767 -4.55 -8.52 -40.10
CA SER A 767 -3.66 -9.38 -40.89
C SER A 767 -3.31 -10.68 -40.14
N PRO A 768 -3.46 -11.87 -40.76
CA PRO A 768 -2.99 -13.13 -40.21
C PRO A 768 -1.47 -13.16 -39.98
N THR A 769 -1.08 -13.82 -38.89
CA THR A 769 0.15 -13.69 -38.10
C THR A 769 1.47 -14.23 -38.69
N ASP A 770 1.60 -14.38 -40.01
CA ASP A 770 2.77 -15.05 -40.62
C ASP A 770 3.83 -14.10 -41.21
N GLU A 771 3.54 -12.81 -41.35
CA GLU A 771 4.52 -11.82 -41.84
C GLU A 771 5.18 -11.01 -40.70
N LYS A 772 6.46 -10.68 -40.92
CA LYS A 772 7.33 -9.96 -39.99
C LYS A 772 6.64 -8.69 -39.48
N ILE A 773 6.49 -8.58 -38.16
CA ILE A 773 6.01 -7.37 -37.45
C ILE A 773 6.99 -6.19 -37.59
N ASP A 774 8.15 -6.40 -38.21
CA ASP A 774 9.09 -5.36 -38.59
C ASP A 774 8.32 -4.23 -39.31
N ASN A 775 8.07 -3.12 -38.59
CA ASN A 775 7.32 -1.91 -38.99
C ASN A 775 5.80 -1.83 -38.70
N VAL A 776 5.20 -2.67 -37.83
CA VAL A 776 3.78 -2.51 -37.44
C VAL A 776 3.62 -1.37 -36.42
N LYS A 777 2.85 -0.33 -36.80
CA LYS A 777 2.62 0.84 -35.96
C LYS A 777 1.80 0.56 -34.70
N GLU A 778 0.83 -0.36 -34.75
CA GLU A 778 -0.07 -0.69 -33.64
C GLU A 778 -0.27 -2.21 -33.52
N VAL A 779 -0.06 -2.76 -32.32
CA VAL A 779 -0.19 -4.20 -32.06
C VAL A 779 -1.34 -4.44 -31.09
N ALA A 780 -2.36 -5.20 -31.52
CA ALA A 780 -3.42 -5.64 -30.63
C ALA A 780 -3.00 -6.91 -29.88
N VAL A 781 -3.24 -6.91 -28.57
CA VAL A 781 -2.74 -7.93 -27.66
C VAL A 781 -3.73 -8.21 -26.55
N ARG A 782 -3.71 -9.45 -26.04
CA ARG A 782 -4.46 -9.85 -24.86
C ARG A 782 -3.51 -10.05 -23.69
N SER A 783 -3.85 -9.50 -22.53
CA SER A 783 -3.06 -9.72 -21.32
C SER A 783 -3.23 -11.16 -20.80
N GLU A 784 -2.13 -11.90 -20.68
CA GLU A 784 -2.12 -13.28 -20.15
C GLU A 784 -1.66 -13.34 -18.68
N GLY A 785 -0.93 -12.34 -18.21
CA GLY A 785 -0.54 -12.25 -16.82
C GLY A 785 0.46 -11.13 -16.53
N LEU A 786 0.61 -10.80 -15.24
CA LEU A 786 1.64 -9.88 -14.77
C LEU A 786 2.99 -10.58 -14.62
N VAL A 787 4.05 -9.89 -15.01
CA VAL A 787 5.42 -10.38 -14.91
C VAL A 787 6.34 -9.32 -14.32
N ILE A 788 7.46 -9.76 -13.79
CA ILE A 788 8.60 -8.93 -13.40
C ILE A 788 9.79 -9.39 -14.24
N ALA A 789 10.42 -8.44 -14.94
CA ALA A 789 11.60 -8.66 -15.77
C ALA A 789 12.81 -7.98 -15.13
N CYS A 790 14.00 -8.57 -15.29
CA CYS A 790 15.25 -8.00 -14.80
C CYS A 790 16.43 -8.37 -15.71
N GLY A 791 17.41 -7.48 -15.78
CA GLY A 791 18.67 -7.76 -16.47
C GLY A 791 19.56 -8.70 -15.65
N CYS A 792 20.27 -9.60 -16.31
CA CYS A 792 21.20 -10.50 -15.64
C CYS A 792 22.55 -9.82 -15.41
N GLY A 793 23.08 -9.95 -14.18
CA GLY A 793 24.41 -9.45 -13.82
C GLY A 793 25.55 -10.25 -14.47
N PRO A 794 26.81 -9.79 -14.36
CA PRO A 794 27.95 -10.43 -15.01
C PRO A 794 28.20 -11.87 -14.51
N GLU A 795 28.00 -12.14 -13.22
CA GLU A 795 28.16 -13.49 -12.67
C GLU A 795 27.10 -14.46 -13.22
N GLU A 796 25.85 -14.02 -13.25
CA GLU A 796 24.72 -14.81 -13.75
C GLU A 796 24.84 -15.07 -15.25
N LYS A 797 25.21 -14.05 -16.04
CA LYS A 797 25.50 -14.18 -17.47
C LYS A 797 26.56 -15.23 -17.75
N LEU A 798 27.65 -15.24 -16.98
CA LEU A 798 28.73 -16.22 -17.13
C LEU A 798 28.22 -17.64 -16.91
N VAL A 799 27.52 -17.88 -15.80
CA VAL A 799 26.97 -19.19 -15.45
C VAL A 799 25.98 -19.69 -16.50
N VAL A 800 25.02 -18.86 -16.90
CA VAL A 800 23.97 -19.23 -17.87
C VAL A 800 24.58 -19.56 -19.23
N LYS A 801 25.55 -18.76 -19.68
CA LYS A 801 26.27 -18.99 -20.95
C LYS A 801 27.07 -20.30 -20.93
N THR A 802 27.72 -20.61 -19.81
CA THR A 802 28.42 -21.90 -19.66
C THR A 802 27.44 -23.09 -19.68
N ILE A 803 26.30 -22.99 -18.99
CA ILE A 803 25.26 -24.03 -19.03
C ILE A 803 24.73 -24.22 -20.45
N GLU A 804 24.42 -23.14 -21.17
CA GLU A 804 24.00 -23.18 -22.58
C GLU A 804 25.04 -23.88 -23.46
N GLN A 805 26.33 -23.53 -23.34
CA GLN A 805 27.40 -24.17 -24.12
C GLN A 805 27.52 -25.67 -23.86
N ILE A 806 27.42 -26.08 -22.59
CA ILE A 806 27.48 -27.50 -22.22
C ILE A 806 26.22 -28.21 -22.72
N ALA A 807 25.03 -27.63 -22.56
CA ALA A 807 23.79 -28.18 -23.10
C ALA A 807 23.88 -28.35 -24.63
N MET A 808 24.42 -27.38 -25.37
CA MET A 808 24.58 -27.53 -26.82
C MET A 808 25.60 -28.61 -27.21
N GLN A 809 26.62 -28.87 -26.39
CA GLN A 809 27.52 -30.02 -26.59
C GLN A 809 26.81 -31.35 -26.33
N VAL A 810 26.06 -31.44 -25.24
CA VAL A 810 25.28 -32.63 -24.87
C VAL A 810 24.21 -32.92 -25.93
N ARG A 811 23.54 -31.91 -26.48
CA ARG A 811 22.54 -32.08 -27.55
C ARG A 811 23.12 -32.72 -28.81
N LYS A 812 24.38 -32.38 -29.14
CA LYS A 812 25.11 -32.95 -30.28
C LYS A 812 25.68 -34.35 -30.02
N HIS A 813 25.68 -34.80 -28.77
CA HIS A 813 26.21 -36.11 -28.39
C HIS A 813 25.35 -37.23 -29.02
N GLU A 814 26.00 -38.27 -29.56
CA GLU A 814 25.31 -39.37 -30.26
C GLU A 814 24.29 -40.10 -29.36
N LEU A 815 24.62 -40.24 -28.08
CA LEU A 815 23.75 -40.83 -27.07
C LEU A 815 22.44 -40.06 -26.87
N THR A 816 22.43 -38.74 -27.05
CA THR A 816 21.22 -37.92 -26.94
C THR A 816 20.22 -38.26 -28.05
N ARG A 817 20.70 -38.53 -29.26
CA ARG A 817 19.84 -39.00 -30.37
C ARG A 817 19.27 -40.38 -30.10
N LYS A 818 20.12 -41.34 -29.69
CA LYS A 818 19.68 -42.69 -29.30
C LYS A 818 18.63 -42.65 -28.19
N LEU A 819 18.82 -41.76 -27.23
CA LEU A 819 17.87 -41.56 -26.14
C LEU A 819 16.50 -41.07 -26.61
N CYS A 820 16.48 -40.11 -27.55
CA CYS A 820 15.25 -39.62 -28.17
C CYS A 820 14.54 -40.72 -28.99
N GLU A 821 15.30 -41.60 -29.64
CA GLU A 821 14.76 -42.74 -30.41
C GLU A 821 14.11 -43.79 -29.50
N ILE A 822 14.65 -44.04 -28.31
CA ILE A 822 14.08 -44.98 -27.33
C ILE A 822 12.77 -44.42 -26.76
N GLY A 823 12.76 -43.15 -26.35
CA GLY A 823 11.56 -42.40 -25.92
C GLY A 823 10.89 -42.86 -24.61
N ASP A 824 11.05 -44.12 -24.22
CA ASP A 824 10.50 -44.69 -22.98
C ASP A 824 11.49 -44.55 -21.81
N VAL A 825 11.13 -43.71 -20.85
CA VAL A 825 11.94 -43.40 -19.66
C VAL A 825 12.08 -44.57 -18.70
N GLU A 826 11.18 -45.56 -18.76
CA GLU A 826 11.25 -46.75 -17.91
C GLU A 826 12.15 -47.85 -18.49
N ASN A 827 12.58 -47.71 -19.75
CA ASN A 827 13.48 -48.63 -20.42
C ASN A 827 14.88 -48.63 -19.75
N GLU A 828 15.44 -49.82 -19.50
CA GLU A 828 16.75 -49.96 -18.84
C GLU A 828 17.91 -49.40 -19.69
N GLU A 829 17.85 -49.51 -21.02
CA GLU A 829 18.82 -48.90 -21.94
C GLU A 829 18.73 -47.36 -21.87
N TYR A 830 17.52 -46.80 -21.76
CA TYR A 830 17.32 -45.36 -21.54
C TYR A 830 17.98 -44.90 -20.24
N LYS A 831 17.74 -45.61 -19.13
CA LYS A 831 18.33 -45.29 -17.81
C LYS A 831 19.85 -45.36 -17.82
N GLN A 832 20.42 -46.36 -18.50
CA GLN A 832 21.87 -46.51 -18.65
C GLN A 832 22.49 -45.38 -19.47
N ILE A 833 21.85 -45.01 -20.58
CA ILE A 833 22.28 -43.87 -21.42
C ILE A 833 22.18 -42.55 -20.64
N MET A 834 21.09 -42.30 -19.91
CA MET A 834 20.96 -41.12 -19.04
C MET A 834 22.03 -41.07 -17.95
N GLY A 835 22.35 -42.21 -17.33
CA GLY A 835 23.43 -42.30 -16.35
C GLY A 835 24.78 -41.87 -16.93
N THR A 836 25.05 -42.26 -18.17
CA THR A 836 26.27 -41.88 -18.91
C THR A 836 26.27 -40.39 -19.26
N LEU A 837 25.16 -39.86 -19.81
CA LEU A 837 25.02 -38.43 -20.12
C LEU A 837 25.11 -37.55 -18.87
N LYS A 838 24.61 -38.01 -17.72
CA LYS A 838 24.78 -37.32 -16.44
C LYS A 838 26.26 -37.17 -16.05
N GLN A 839 27.04 -38.24 -16.15
CA GLN A 839 28.47 -38.19 -15.85
C GLN A 839 29.20 -37.25 -16.83
N GLU A 840 28.82 -37.27 -18.10
CA GLU A 840 29.37 -36.38 -19.12
C GLU A 840 29.09 -34.90 -18.81
N MET A 841 27.84 -34.55 -18.48
CA MET A 841 27.47 -33.18 -18.05
C MET A 841 28.30 -32.69 -16.86
N GLN A 842 28.50 -33.55 -15.85
CA GLN A 842 29.31 -33.22 -14.67
C GLN A 842 30.79 -33.03 -15.03
N SER A 843 31.33 -33.89 -15.92
CA SER A 843 32.70 -33.79 -16.43
C SER A 843 32.93 -32.47 -17.19
N LEU A 844 32.02 -32.13 -18.11
CA LEU A 844 32.08 -30.90 -18.90
C LEU A 844 32.04 -29.65 -18.01
N MET A 845 31.17 -29.62 -16.99
CA MET A 845 31.13 -28.51 -16.03
C MET A 845 32.43 -28.39 -15.23
N LYS A 846 32.98 -29.52 -14.76
CA LYS A 846 34.24 -29.52 -14.00
C LYS A 846 35.40 -29.03 -14.87
N SER A 847 35.43 -29.41 -16.14
CA SER A 847 36.39 -28.91 -17.12
C SER A 847 36.26 -27.39 -17.32
N ALA A 848 35.03 -26.87 -17.46
CA ALA A 848 34.78 -25.44 -17.56
C ALA A 848 35.25 -24.66 -16.32
N GLN A 849 34.99 -25.18 -15.12
CA GLN A 849 35.46 -24.59 -13.85
C GLN A 849 36.98 -24.55 -13.74
N ASN A 850 37.68 -25.59 -14.21
CA ASN A 850 39.14 -25.62 -14.21
C ASN A 850 39.74 -24.62 -15.21
N THR A 851 38.99 -24.28 -16.26
CA THR A 851 39.45 -23.39 -17.33
C THR A 851 39.17 -21.91 -17.04
N ASP A 852 38.08 -21.60 -16.33
CA ASP A 852 37.71 -20.24 -15.93
C ASP A 852 37.50 -20.12 -14.41
N PRO A 853 38.51 -19.63 -13.65
CA PRO A 853 38.38 -19.42 -12.21
C PRO A 853 37.23 -18.49 -11.82
N LYS A 854 36.82 -17.54 -12.68
CA LYS A 854 35.71 -16.62 -12.40
C LYS A 854 34.36 -17.35 -12.38
N LEU A 855 34.23 -18.46 -13.10
CA LEU A 855 33.04 -19.29 -13.09
C LEU A 855 32.81 -19.93 -11.71
N VAL A 856 33.88 -20.31 -11.02
CA VAL A 856 33.79 -20.86 -9.65
C VAL A 856 33.23 -19.81 -8.70
N ASP A 857 33.72 -18.58 -8.78
CA ASP A 857 33.22 -17.46 -7.99
C ASP A 857 31.75 -17.13 -8.31
N ALA A 858 31.38 -17.13 -9.59
CA ALA A 858 30.02 -16.87 -10.04
C ALA A 858 29.03 -17.97 -9.62
N ILE A 859 29.41 -19.24 -9.70
CA ILE A 859 28.61 -20.37 -9.21
C ILE A 859 28.41 -20.28 -7.69
N ASN A 860 29.49 -20.03 -6.93
CA ASN A 860 29.41 -19.88 -5.48
C ASN A 860 28.57 -18.67 -5.06
N TYR A 861 28.58 -17.61 -5.88
CA TYR A 861 27.73 -16.45 -5.71
C TYR A 861 26.24 -16.80 -5.88
N MET A 862 25.90 -17.65 -6.86
CA MET A 862 24.51 -18.03 -7.13
C MET A 862 23.99 -19.18 -6.24
N TRP A 863 24.84 -20.14 -5.87
CA TRP A 863 24.45 -21.33 -5.10
C TRP A 863 25.52 -21.72 -4.07
N PRO A 864 25.31 -21.40 -2.78
CA PRO A 864 26.32 -21.61 -1.74
C PRO A 864 26.61 -23.08 -1.33
N LYS A 865 25.81 -24.07 -1.76
CA LYS A 865 25.98 -25.50 -1.38
C LYS A 865 25.57 -26.46 -2.49
N GLY A 866 26.36 -27.53 -2.72
CA GLY A 866 25.95 -28.73 -3.45
C GLY A 866 25.79 -28.62 -4.98
N PHE A 867 26.21 -27.52 -5.60
CA PHE A 867 25.94 -27.25 -7.03
C PHE A 867 26.40 -28.38 -7.98
N LEU A 868 27.58 -28.97 -7.77
CA LEU A 868 28.12 -29.97 -8.70
C LEU A 868 27.34 -31.30 -8.73
N ASP A 869 26.68 -31.67 -7.63
CA ASP A 869 25.87 -32.89 -7.58
C ASP A 869 24.54 -32.70 -8.34
N ASP A 870 24.06 -31.46 -8.42
CA ASP A 870 22.81 -31.08 -9.07
C ASP A 870 22.99 -30.36 -10.42
N VAL A 871 24.22 -30.09 -10.86
CA VAL A 871 24.47 -29.30 -12.09
C VAL A 871 23.92 -29.97 -13.34
N TRP A 872 23.98 -31.30 -13.39
CA TRP A 872 23.42 -32.07 -14.51
C TRP A 872 21.91 -31.83 -14.61
N LYS A 873 21.19 -31.62 -13.50
CA LYS A 873 19.76 -31.28 -13.51
C LYS A 873 19.53 -29.90 -14.12
N LYS A 874 20.42 -28.94 -13.87
CA LYS A 874 20.34 -27.60 -14.47
C LYS A 874 20.65 -27.61 -15.97
N ILE A 875 21.63 -28.41 -16.40
CA ILE A 875 21.96 -28.61 -17.81
C ILE A 875 20.82 -29.35 -18.53
N ALA A 876 20.29 -30.42 -17.93
CA ALA A 876 19.16 -31.16 -18.51
C ALA A 876 17.87 -30.32 -18.54
N ASN A 877 17.61 -29.51 -17.52
CA ASN A 877 16.46 -28.59 -17.50
C ASN A 877 16.63 -27.38 -18.41
N TRP A 878 17.82 -27.12 -18.96
CA TRP A 878 18.03 -26.00 -19.88
C TRP A 878 17.11 -26.09 -21.10
N TYR A 879 16.86 -27.29 -21.65
CA TYR A 879 15.93 -27.50 -22.77
C TYR A 879 14.44 -27.33 -22.39
N ARG A 880 14.13 -27.21 -21.09
CA ARG A 880 12.78 -26.93 -20.58
C ARG A 880 12.60 -25.49 -20.10
N GLN A 881 13.70 -24.76 -19.92
CA GLN A 881 13.75 -23.35 -19.48
C GLN A 881 14.42 -22.47 -20.54
N GLU A 882 14.28 -22.87 -21.80
CA GLU A 882 15.16 -22.47 -22.91
C GLU A 882 15.38 -20.97 -23.03
N MET A 883 16.54 -20.62 -23.60
CA MET A 883 16.86 -19.23 -23.92
C MET A 883 16.00 -18.75 -25.10
N PHE A 884 14.94 -17.98 -24.81
CA PHE A 884 14.14 -17.36 -25.86
C PHE A 884 14.95 -16.27 -26.57
N LEU A 885 14.78 -16.16 -27.88
CA LEU A 885 15.31 -15.03 -28.64
C LEU A 885 14.30 -13.89 -28.55
N ALA A 886 14.74 -12.73 -28.09
CA ALA A 886 13.90 -11.56 -27.94
C ALA A 886 14.24 -10.51 -28.98
N GLN A 887 13.24 -10.08 -29.74
CA GLN A 887 13.34 -8.87 -30.55
C GLN A 887 12.86 -7.69 -29.71
N ARG A 888 13.75 -6.71 -29.46
CA ARG A 888 13.36 -5.44 -28.84
C ARG A 888 12.51 -4.65 -29.82
N LEU A 889 11.39 -4.13 -29.33
CA LEU A 889 10.51 -3.22 -30.06
C LEU A 889 10.90 -1.77 -29.74
N GLU A 890 10.39 -0.81 -30.51
CA GLU A 890 10.61 0.62 -30.26
C GLU A 890 10.17 1.00 -28.84
N ASP A 891 10.87 1.94 -28.21
CA ASP A 891 10.61 2.33 -26.82
C ASP A 891 9.21 2.96 -26.63
N ASP A 892 8.64 3.50 -27.71
CA ASP A 892 7.32 4.12 -27.77
C ASP A 892 6.28 3.30 -28.56
N GLN A 893 6.53 2.00 -28.74
CA GLN A 893 5.62 1.06 -29.42
C GLN A 893 4.17 1.22 -28.94
N VAL A 894 3.23 1.28 -29.89
CA VAL A 894 1.81 1.38 -29.58
C VAL A 894 1.20 -0.01 -29.44
N TRP A 895 0.46 -0.19 -28.34
CA TRP A 895 -0.23 -1.42 -28.00
C TRP A 895 -1.70 -1.15 -27.78
N LEU A 896 -2.57 -2.01 -28.31
CA LEU A 896 -3.99 -2.06 -28.00
C LEU A 896 -4.19 -3.26 -27.08
N VAL A 897 -4.25 -2.99 -25.78
CA VAL A 897 -4.26 -4.03 -24.74
C VAL A 897 -5.71 -4.31 -24.36
N ASP A 898 -6.22 -5.48 -24.76
CA ASP A 898 -7.45 -6.05 -24.20
C ASP A 898 -7.15 -6.70 -22.85
#